data_AF-A0A177NJR0-F1
#
_entry.id   AF-A0A177NJR0-F1
#
_cell.length_a   1.000
_cell.length_b   1.000
_cell.length_c   1.000
_cell.angle_alpha   90.00
_cell.angle_beta   90.00
_cell.angle_gamma   90.00
#
_symmetry.space_group_name_H-M   'P 1'
#
loop_
_entity.id
_entity.type
_entity.pdbx_description
1 polymer ?
#
loop_
_entity_poly.entity_id
_entity_poly.type
_entity_poly.pdbx_seq_one_letter_code
_entity_poly.pdbx_strand_id
1 'polypeptide(L)'
;MPEIESARYYDVQLIDLYTDNFGYMGSRSTGNHAGCYAVAGPNWNDETTPTGIVKVFHSETQFSLAVYRTQLFDPADMDNVKKVQAGYKVEPLSAFLGKVAPPAATDITWPKFDKAAFTTDFAEYLDFLLEFCPPVGTAAVEKPLREKFAQIGIGPDRKVHHQDLSPEVKAALGDGVKQAYALIEKTAESIGSPVNGWQIGSAAGSREFYQNNWVLRAAAAKLGIYGNSEAEAVYPFTRHDANGIVLDGSKHVYQITFPAGQLPPVNAFWSITMYDGNTQLLIDNPINRYLINSPMLSGLKKNPDGSLTIYVQKDSPGKDKESNWLPAPNGPMFVVMRLYWPKTQAPSVFPLGNGSWQPPALVPVSNLNALDVKRFGDKSLENFIRTDTRYGHDGLFQGPRGWGYWNYLEYPRPVQNPNLWPDMQSTYFIGRLAMPAGATLSLDYSFPHARYFQFALYKQEHGSFVSIGEDLSGPHIEPAPGSINPFRVGADRLAEKRDFTLRILAEDPPAAAKQRKANTLYVGKHGGELMFVNRTYLSDQGRDGTGWGPAASPDLGAGMPTYTGTLANGTKLSSAEVVKQFGRPMEAPKPPVTAEQWDMLVNAKGNDPALDPATAPARKIPLWEKYWNVKYSILGSFKTPEERSKIPYQGAIDGGGDPETEYLFIQLSRKFGPVYVMRGKMPTFPNTYAGTSGKGLDVMPQAQTQYWSLVSCEAMPSGQIVDALTDMQVPLDADGNYTIVYSRQQDRPANATLDNGVAWIEWSPRGEGIDGPKNREDFGMLMLRFIANDPAWEQSPNKITKPGMEDAVMGLYYPHGEYTDKATFEALGLKK
;
A
#
# COMPACT_ATOMS: atom_id res chain seq x y z
N MET A 1 -18.22 -29.73 36.05
CA MET A 1 -18.71 -28.75 35.06
C MET A 1 -20.23 -28.80 35.03
N PRO A 2 -20.92 -27.64 35.01
CA PRO A 2 -22.37 -27.56 34.90
C PRO A 2 -22.83 -27.87 33.47
N GLU A 3 -24.13 -28.09 33.29
CA GLU A 3 -24.76 -28.04 31.96
C GLU A 3 -24.67 -26.59 31.44
N ILE A 4 -24.29 -26.44 30.17
CA ILE A 4 -24.17 -25.14 29.49
C ILE A 4 -25.04 -25.17 28.23
N GLU A 5 -25.61 -24.04 27.85
CA GLU A 5 -26.46 -23.99 26.64
C GLU A 5 -25.66 -24.41 25.41
N SER A 6 -26.24 -25.24 24.54
CA SER A 6 -25.54 -25.82 23.39
C SER A 6 -24.96 -24.79 22.41
N ALA A 7 -25.53 -23.59 22.35
CA ALA A 7 -25.06 -22.51 21.50
C ALA A 7 -23.85 -21.74 22.08
N ARG A 8 -23.54 -21.90 23.37
CA ARG A 8 -22.46 -21.17 24.04
C ARG A 8 -21.19 -21.99 24.03
N TYR A 9 -20.12 -21.41 23.48
CA TYR A 9 -18.80 -22.00 23.58
C TYR A 9 -18.21 -21.79 24.98
N TYR A 10 -17.55 -22.82 25.50
CA TYR A 10 -16.67 -22.72 26.66
C TYR A 10 -15.52 -23.72 26.54
N ASP A 11 -14.41 -23.40 27.19
CA ASP A 11 -13.31 -24.32 27.41
C ASP A 11 -12.69 -24.13 28.79
N VAL A 12 -12.14 -25.22 29.31
CA VAL A 12 -11.24 -25.27 30.43
C VAL A 12 -9.98 -25.97 29.94
N GLN A 13 -8.99 -25.16 29.61
CA GLN A 13 -7.67 -25.62 29.21
C GLN A 13 -6.88 -26.05 30.44
N LEU A 14 -6.30 -27.25 30.40
CA LEU A 14 -5.44 -27.79 31.44
C LEU A 14 -3.99 -27.79 30.96
N ILE A 15 -3.11 -27.20 31.76
CA ILE A 15 -1.71 -26.97 31.44
C ILE A 15 -0.87 -27.44 32.63
N ASP A 16 0.23 -28.14 32.35
CA ASP A 16 1.18 -28.57 33.38
C ASP A 16 2.34 -27.55 33.53
N LEU A 17 3.28 -27.80 34.44
CA LEU A 17 4.43 -26.92 34.65
C LEU A 17 5.46 -26.96 33.50
N TYR A 18 5.35 -27.94 32.59
CA TYR A 18 6.12 -27.92 31.35
C TYR A 18 5.54 -26.96 30.32
N THR A 19 4.37 -26.36 30.58
CA THR A 19 3.56 -25.56 29.65
C THR A 19 2.93 -26.39 28.53
N ASP A 20 2.81 -27.69 28.74
CA ASP A 20 2.15 -28.60 27.80
C ASP A 20 0.64 -28.62 28.07
N ASN A 21 -0.15 -28.50 27.00
CA ASN A 21 -1.61 -28.57 27.05
C ASN A 21 -2.06 -30.03 27.13
N PHE A 22 -2.18 -30.59 28.34
CA PHE A 22 -2.50 -32.01 28.53
C PHE A 22 -4.00 -32.32 28.49
N GLY A 23 -4.88 -31.31 28.52
CA GLY A 23 -6.31 -31.56 28.54
C GLY A 23 -7.18 -30.34 28.22
N TYR A 24 -8.39 -30.64 27.74
CA TYR A 24 -9.46 -29.67 27.55
C TYR A 24 -10.78 -30.28 28.03
N MET A 25 -11.54 -29.53 28.82
CA MET A 25 -12.96 -29.78 29.07
C MET A 25 -13.75 -28.66 28.41
N GLY A 26 -14.79 -28.96 27.62
CA GLY A 26 -15.44 -27.90 26.86
C GLY A 26 -16.24 -28.38 25.68
N SER A 27 -16.84 -27.41 24.99
CA SER A 27 -17.72 -27.62 23.84
C SER A 27 -17.13 -28.54 22.78
N ARG A 28 -15.83 -28.38 22.46
CA ARG A 28 -15.14 -29.22 21.49
C ARG A 28 -14.80 -30.61 22.01
N SER A 29 -14.28 -30.69 23.24
CA SER A 29 -13.56 -31.87 23.73
C SER A 29 -14.42 -32.83 24.54
N THR A 30 -15.42 -32.32 25.25
CA THR A 30 -16.31 -33.11 26.14
C THR A 30 -17.79 -32.81 25.95
N GLY A 31 -18.14 -31.81 25.14
CA GLY A 31 -19.51 -31.33 24.96
C GLY A 31 -19.98 -30.42 26.10
N ASN A 32 -21.18 -29.84 25.94
CA ASN A 32 -21.77 -28.87 26.88
C ASN A 32 -22.57 -29.49 28.03
N HIS A 33 -22.55 -30.82 28.13
CA HIS A 33 -23.30 -31.53 29.16
C HIS A 33 -22.62 -31.44 30.53
N ALA A 34 -23.43 -31.47 31.59
CA ALA A 34 -22.92 -31.57 32.95
C ALA A 34 -22.04 -32.82 33.10
N GLY A 35 -20.91 -32.66 33.79
CA GLY A 35 -19.95 -33.75 33.95
C GLY A 35 -18.94 -33.50 35.05
N CYS A 36 -18.54 -34.57 35.72
CA CYS A 36 -17.46 -34.59 36.70
C CYS A 36 -16.19 -35.14 36.03
N TYR A 37 -15.10 -34.41 36.16
CA TYR A 37 -13.81 -34.75 35.54
C TYR A 37 -12.76 -34.72 36.63
N ALA A 38 -11.83 -35.68 36.59
CA ALA A 38 -10.71 -35.71 37.51
C ALA A 38 -9.47 -35.12 36.83
N VAL A 39 -8.74 -34.26 37.52
CA VAL A 39 -7.39 -33.84 37.15
C VAL A 39 -6.44 -34.51 38.14
N ALA A 40 -5.58 -35.38 37.63
CA ALA A 40 -4.75 -36.24 38.45
C ALA A 40 -3.27 -36.01 38.17
N GLY A 41 -2.44 -36.15 39.21
CA GLY A 41 -0.99 -36.03 39.09
C GLY A 41 -0.34 -37.27 38.44
N PRO A 42 0.98 -37.22 38.22
CA PRO A 42 1.71 -38.21 37.40
C PRO A 42 1.75 -39.64 37.97
N ASN A 43 1.38 -39.82 39.24
CA ASN A 43 1.38 -41.12 39.94
C ASN A 43 -0.02 -41.70 40.13
N TRP A 44 -1.04 -41.16 39.47
CA TRP A 44 -2.41 -41.66 39.55
C TRP A 44 -2.53 -43.07 38.96
N ASN A 45 -3.30 -43.94 39.65
CA ASN A 45 -3.66 -45.25 39.13
C ASN A 45 -5.09 -45.23 38.59
N ASP A 46 -5.26 -45.40 37.28
CA ASP A 46 -6.57 -45.37 36.62
C ASP A 46 -7.55 -46.44 37.12
N GLU A 47 -7.05 -47.57 37.63
CA GLU A 47 -7.87 -48.61 38.27
C GLU A 47 -8.64 -48.10 39.50
N THR A 48 -8.20 -46.99 40.08
CA THR A 48 -8.81 -46.38 41.27
C THR A 48 -9.84 -45.29 40.94
N THR A 49 -10.14 -45.09 39.66
CA THR A 49 -11.10 -44.06 39.20
C THR A 49 -12.51 -44.37 39.72
N PRO A 50 -13.13 -43.46 40.51
CA PRO A 50 -14.46 -43.70 41.03
C PRO A 50 -15.56 -43.62 39.97
N THR A 51 -16.66 -44.32 40.21
CA THR A 51 -17.89 -44.18 39.42
C THR A 51 -18.39 -42.74 39.42
N GLY A 52 -18.83 -42.24 38.26
CA GLY A 52 -19.33 -40.86 38.10
C GLY A 52 -18.29 -39.86 37.60
N ILE A 53 -17.01 -40.24 37.53
CA ILE A 53 -16.00 -39.48 36.78
C ILE A 53 -16.10 -39.83 35.30
N VAL A 54 -16.40 -38.82 34.47
CA VAL A 54 -16.55 -38.96 33.00
C VAL A 54 -15.19 -39.22 32.34
N LYS A 55 -14.15 -38.50 32.78
CA LYS A 55 -12.79 -38.64 32.27
C LYS A 55 -11.77 -38.18 33.31
N VAL A 56 -10.63 -38.85 33.34
CA VAL A 56 -9.42 -38.45 34.06
C VAL A 56 -8.46 -37.77 33.08
N PHE A 57 -7.91 -36.62 33.46
CA PHE A 57 -6.84 -35.92 32.75
C PHE A 57 -5.57 -35.98 33.60
N HIS A 58 -4.49 -36.49 33.01
CA HIS A 58 -3.24 -36.73 33.71
C HIS A 58 -2.26 -35.60 33.46
N SER A 59 -1.97 -34.82 34.51
CA SER A 59 -0.89 -33.85 34.52
C SER A 59 0.44 -34.59 34.63
N GLU A 60 1.43 -34.18 33.82
CA GLU A 60 2.79 -34.71 33.93
C GLU A 60 3.53 -34.19 35.16
N THR A 61 3.00 -33.14 35.78
CA THR A 61 3.59 -32.44 36.91
C THR A 61 2.66 -32.39 38.11
N GLN A 62 3.22 -32.15 39.30
CA GLN A 62 2.45 -32.11 40.56
C GLN A 62 1.48 -30.92 40.63
N PHE A 63 1.79 -29.84 39.89
CA PHE A 63 0.89 -28.70 39.72
C PHE A 63 0.25 -28.70 38.34
N SER A 64 -0.96 -28.14 38.26
CA SER A 64 -1.64 -27.87 37.01
C SER A 64 -2.31 -26.50 37.09
N LEU A 65 -2.30 -25.79 35.96
CA LEU A 65 -3.07 -24.57 35.73
C LEU A 65 -4.33 -24.92 34.93
N ALA A 66 -5.48 -24.45 35.40
CA ALA A 66 -6.74 -24.51 34.67
C ALA A 66 -7.16 -23.10 34.23
N VAL A 67 -7.33 -22.89 32.92
CA VAL A 67 -7.80 -21.61 32.34
C VAL A 67 -9.22 -21.78 31.87
N TYR A 68 -10.15 -21.07 32.51
CA TYR A 68 -11.58 -21.10 32.17
C TYR A 68 -11.92 -19.99 31.18
N ARG A 69 -12.56 -20.35 30.08
CA ARG A 69 -13.06 -19.41 29.06
C ARG A 69 -14.54 -19.69 28.83
N THR A 70 -15.37 -18.66 28.89
CA THR A 70 -16.81 -18.74 28.66
C THR A 70 -17.19 -17.65 27.69
N GLN A 71 -17.79 -18.01 26.57
CA GLN A 71 -18.16 -17.04 25.54
C GLN A 71 -19.19 -16.05 26.09
N LEU A 72 -18.97 -14.78 25.81
CA LEU A 72 -19.94 -13.69 25.98
C LEU A 72 -20.50 -13.35 24.60
N PHE A 73 -21.83 -13.36 24.44
CA PHE A 73 -22.46 -13.01 23.15
C PHE A 73 -22.46 -11.51 22.90
N ASP A 74 -22.89 -10.74 23.91
CA ASP A 74 -22.95 -9.28 23.91
C ASP A 74 -22.96 -8.78 25.38
N PRO A 75 -22.90 -7.46 25.64
CA PRO A 75 -22.90 -6.94 27.01
C PRO A 75 -24.12 -7.32 27.86
N ALA A 76 -25.29 -7.56 27.27
CA ALA A 76 -26.50 -7.94 28.01
C ALA A 76 -26.48 -9.40 28.50
N ASP A 77 -25.64 -10.25 27.89
CA ASP A 77 -25.44 -11.65 28.25
C ASP A 77 -24.52 -11.85 29.49
N MET A 78 -23.96 -10.78 30.03
CA MET A 78 -22.97 -10.82 31.11
C MET A 78 -23.45 -11.56 32.37
N ASP A 79 -24.70 -11.35 32.79
CA ASP A 79 -25.22 -12.03 33.98
C ASP A 79 -25.41 -13.53 33.77
N ASN A 80 -25.67 -13.96 32.53
CA ASN A 80 -25.71 -15.38 32.21
C ASN A 80 -24.31 -16.01 32.24
N VAL A 81 -23.29 -15.30 31.74
CA VAL A 81 -21.89 -15.73 31.87
C VAL A 81 -21.50 -15.89 33.34
N LYS A 82 -21.84 -14.93 34.21
CA LYS A 82 -21.59 -15.05 35.66
C LYS A 82 -22.30 -16.26 36.26
N LYS A 83 -23.54 -16.55 35.85
CA LYS A 83 -24.30 -17.71 36.30
C LYS A 83 -23.62 -19.02 35.90
N VAL A 84 -23.14 -19.13 34.65
CA VAL A 84 -22.37 -20.30 34.19
C VAL A 84 -21.09 -20.45 35.00
N GLN A 85 -20.33 -19.36 35.18
CA GLN A 85 -19.08 -19.37 35.94
C GLN A 85 -19.28 -19.77 37.41
N ALA A 86 -20.37 -19.32 38.04
CA ALA A 86 -20.73 -19.73 39.39
C ALA A 86 -21.05 -21.23 39.52
N GLY A 87 -21.39 -21.89 38.41
CA GLY A 87 -21.60 -23.34 38.35
C GLY A 87 -20.31 -24.16 38.24
N TYR A 88 -19.16 -23.54 38.00
CA TYR A 88 -17.87 -24.23 38.03
C TYR A 88 -17.51 -24.59 39.47
N LYS A 89 -17.28 -25.88 39.71
CA LYS A 89 -16.90 -26.41 41.02
C LYS A 89 -15.60 -27.21 40.90
N VAL A 90 -14.67 -26.91 41.80
CA VAL A 90 -13.42 -27.66 41.99
C VAL A 90 -13.41 -28.16 43.44
N GLU A 91 -13.18 -29.46 43.63
CA GLU A 91 -13.08 -30.04 44.97
C GLU A 91 -12.08 -31.21 44.98
N PRO A 92 -11.43 -31.49 46.12
CA PRO A 92 -10.59 -32.67 46.27
C PRO A 92 -11.39 -33.96 46.09
N LEU A 93 -10.75 -35.02 45.58
CA LEU A 93 -11.42 -36.31 45.38
C LEU A 93 -12.04 -36.88 46.67
N SER A 94 -11.41 -36.67 47.82
CA SER A 94 -11.99 -37.08 49.12
C SER A 94 -13.33 -36.40 49.40
N ALA A 95 -13.46 -35.10 49.08
CA ALA A 95 -14.71 -34.37 49.24
C ALA A 95 -15.78 -34.87 48.26
N PHE A 96 -15.41 -35.09 46.99
CA PHE A 96 -16.31 -35.67 45.99
C PHE A 96 -16.86 -37.04 46.41
N LEU A 97 -16.03 -37.87 47.05
CA LEU A 97 -16.40 -39.20 47.53
C LEU A 97 -17.05 -39.21 48.93
N GLY A 98 -17.15 -38.06 49.60
CA GLY A 98 -17.58 -37.99 51.01
C GLY A 98 -16.67 -38.78 51.97
N LYS A 99 -15.38 -38.92 51.64
CA LYS A 99 -14.37 -39.61 52.44
C LYS A 99 -13.55 -38.62 53.27
N VAL A 100 -12.92 -39.14 54.33
CA VAL A 100 -11.96 -38.38 55.14
C VAL A 100 -10.82 -37.89 54.24
N ALA A 101 -10.47 -36.61 54.35
CA ALA A 101 -9.37 -36.03 53.60
C ALA A 101 -8.03 -36.69 53.98
N PRO A 102 -7.12 -36.94 53.01
CA PRO A 102 -5.78 -37.38 53.32
C PRO A 102 -5.03 -36.29 54.12
N PRO A 103 -3.89 -36.64 54.76
CA PRO A 103 -3.01 -35.65 55.36
C PRO A 103 -2.68 -34.52 54.37
N ALA A 104 -2.64 -33.29 54.87
CA ALA A 104 -2.26 -32.14 54.06
C ALA A 104 -0.85 -32.31 53.48
N ALA A 105 -0.63 -31.80 52.27
CA ALA A 105 0.70 -31.74 51.70
C ALA A 105 1.60 -30.81 52.52
N THR A 106 2.90 -31.08 52.55
CA THR A 106 3.88 -30.22 53.19
C THR A 106 3.89 -28.83 52.55
N ASP A 107 3.99 -27.78 53.36
CA ASP A 107 4.12 -26.41 52.86
C ASP A 107 5.38 -26.25 52.01
N ILE A 108 5.24 -25.52 50.90
CA ILE A 108 6.33 -25.26 49.96
C ILE A 108 6.88 -23.86 50.19
N THR A 109 8.17 -23.76 50.45
CA THR A 109 8.89 -22.49 50.51
C THR A 109 9.26 -22.04 49.09
N TRP A 110 8.39 -21.25 48.47
CA TRP A 110 8.62 -20.71 47.13
C TRP A 110 9.77 -19.69 47.11
N PRO A 111 10.78 -19.84 46.24
CA PRO A 111 11.79 -18.82 46.04
C PRO A 111 11.14 -17.56 45.48
N LYS A 112 11.60 -16.40 45.95
CA LYS A 112 11.14 -15.11 45.43
C LYS A 112 11.47 -15.04 43.94
N PHE A 113 10.47 -14.67 43.13
CA PHE A 113 10.70 -14.44 41.71
C PHE A 113 11.16 -13.00 41.44
N ASP A 114 12.25 -12.86 40.69
CA ASP A 114 12.66 -11.62 40.05
C ASP A 114 13.38 -11.93 38.72
N LYS A 115 13.86 -10.88 38.03
CA LYS A 115 14.48 -11.03 36.71
C LYS A 115 15.79 -11.83 36.73
N ALA A 116 16.46 -11.95 37.89
CA ALA A 116 17.68 -12.74 38.04
C ALA A 116 17.44 -14.25 37.83
N ALA A 117 16.21 -14.73 38.05
CA ALA A 117 15.79 -16.10 37.75
C ALA A 117 15.92 -16.47 36.26
N PHE A 118 16.05 -15.48 35.36
CA PHE A 118 16.32 -15.69 33.95
C PHE A 118 17.78 -15.49 33.55
N THR A 119 18.66 -15.14 34.50
CA THR A 119 20.07 -14.85 34.24
C THR A 119 20.96 -15.54 35.29
N THR A 120 21.35 -14.84 36.36
CA THR A 120 22.31 -15.35 37.35
C THR A 120 21.76 -16.53 38.13
N ASP A 121 20.49 -16.49 38.49
CA ASP A 121 19.88 -17.44 39.44
C ASP A 121 19.11 -18.55 38.70
N PHE A 122 19.23 -18.60 37.37
CA PHE A 122 18.51 -19.54 36.51
C PHE A 122 18.66 -21.00 36.95
N ALA A 123 19.88 -21.42 37.31
CA ALA A 123 20.14 -22.79 37.72
C ALA A 123 19.42 -23.17 39.03
N GLU A 124 19.42 -22.29 40.04
CA GLU A 124 18.73 -22.52 41.31
C GLU A 124 17.20 -22.53 41.12
N TYR A 125 16.69 -21.60 40.31
CA TYR A 125 15.26 -21.50 40.07
C TYR A 125 14.74 -22.69 39.27
N LEU A 126 15.50 -23.14 38.26
CA LEU A 126 15.21 -24.36 37.51
C LEU A 126 15.27 -25.59 38.42
N ASP A 127 16.30 -25.72 39.27
CA ASP A 127 16.45 -26.83 40.22
C ASP A 127 15.23 -26.97 41.12
N PHE A 128 14.77 -25.86 41.71
CA PHE A 128 13.56 -25.80 42.53
C PHE A 128 12.31 -26.23 41.75
N LEU A 129 12.10 -25.73 40.52
CA LEU A 129 10.91 -26.07 39.73
C LEU A 129 10.88 -27.55 39.35
N LEU A 130 12.05 -28.16 39.09
CA LEU A 130 12.15 -29.55 38.65
C LEU A 130 11.74 -30.59 39.72
N GLU A 131 11.61 -30.19 40.99
CA GLU A 131 11.04 -30.98 42.10
C GLU A 131 9.58 -31.38 41.83
N PHE A 132 8.83 -30.49 41.17
CA PHE A 132 7.40 -30.67 40.92
C PHE A 132 7.11 -31.32 39.56
N CYS A 133 8.14 -31.66 38.79
CA CYS A 133 8.02 -32.14 37.42
C CYS A 133 8.63 -33.55 37.24
N PRO A 134 8.21 -34.58 37.98
CA PRO A 134 8.90 -35.88 37.95
C PRO A 134 9.00 -36.45 36.52
N PRO A 135 10.18 -36.93 36.09
CA PRO A 135 10.36 -37.46 34.73
C PRO A 135 9.85 -38.91 34.64
N VAL A 136 8.56 -39.11 34.86
CA VAL A 136 7.85 -40.39 34.83
C VAL A 136 6.73 -40.35 33.79
N GLY A 137 6.13 -41.50 33.49
CA GLY A 137 5.09 -41.58 32.45
C GLY A 137 5.58 -41.02 31.12
N THR A 138 4.78 -40.15 30.50
CA THR A 138 5.10 -39.45 29.25
C THR A 138 6.26 -38.46 29.38
N ALA A 139 6.51 -37.90 30.57
CA ALA A 139 7.65 -37.02 30.86
C ALA A 139 8.97 -37.79 31.07
N ALA A 140 9.00 -39.13 30.97
CA ALA A 140 10.23 -39.91 31.04
C ALA A 140 11.25 -39.56 29.96
N VAL A 141 10.81 -38.91 28.87
CA VAL A 141 11.68 -38.38 27.82
C VAL A 141 12.61 -37.26 28.28
N GLU A 142 12.30 -36.60 29.41
CA GLU A 142 13.15 -35.56 30.01
C GLU A 142 14.37 -36.16 30.75
N LYS A 143 14.42 -37.49 31.00
CA LYS A 143 15.52 -38.12 31.77
C LYS A 143 16.91 -37.85 31.21
N PRO A 144 17.19 -38.06 29.90
CA PRO A 144 18.53 -37.81 29.36
C PRO A 144 18.96 -36.34 29.45
N LEU A 145 18.00 -35.40 29.41
CA LEU A 145 18.27 -33.98 29.61
C LEU A 145 18.59 -33.69 31.08
N ARG A 146 17.83 -34.27 32.01
CA ARG A 146 18.07 -34.15 33.45
C ARG A 146 19.41 -34.74 33.89
N GLU A 147 19.87 -35.82 33.27
CA GLU A 147 21.21 -36.38 33.53
C GLU A 147 22.34 -35.40 33.17
N LYS A 148 22.16 -34.57 32.14
CA LYS A 148 23.11 -33.50 31.79
C LYS A 148 23.08 -32.37 32.82
N PHE A 149 21.87 -31.99 33.27
CA PHE A 149 21.70 -30.98 34.31
C PHE A 149 22.34 -31.40 35.64
N ALA A 150 22.28 -32.69 35.98
CA ALA A 150 22.89 -33.23 37.18
C ALA A 150 24.42 -33.09 37.21
N GLN A 151 25.10 -33.03 36.06
CA GLN A 151 26.55 -32.82 35.99
C GLN A 151 27.00 -31.45 36.52
N ILE A 152 26.10 -30.46 36.50
CA ILE A 152 26.31 -29.13 37.09
C ILE A 152 25.51 -28.94 38.38
N GLY A 153 25.02 -30.05 38.97
CA GLY A 153 24.37 -30.11 40.27
C GLY A 153 22.85 -29.88 40.27
N ILE A 154 22.22 -29.62 39.12
CA ILE A 154 20.77 -29.41 39.00
C ILE A 154 20.08 -30.78 38.98
N GLY A 155 19.26 -31.09 39.97
CA GLY A 155 18.58 -32.37 40.11
C GLY A 155 17.96 -32.60 41.49
N PRO A 156 17.33 -33.77 41.70
CA PRO A 156 16.52 -34.04 42.90
C PRO A 156 17.28 -33.98 44.23
N ASP A 157 18.61 -34.02 44.21
CA ASP A 157 19.46 -33.90 45.39
C ASP A 157 19.69 -32.45 45.85
N ARG A 158 19.23 -31.44 45.09
CA ARG A 158 19.28 -30.00 45.41
C ARG A 158 20.68 -29.50 45.79
N LYS A 159 21.66 -29.76 44.93
CA LYS A 159 23.08 -29.46 45.21
C LYS A 159 23.56 -28.12 44.61
N VAL A 160 22.70 -27.39 43.91
CA VAL A 160 23.09 -26.12 43.29
C VAL A 160 22.78 -24.95 44.20
N HIS A 161 23.86 -24.33 44.65
CA HIS A 161 23.84 -22.95 45.13
C HIS A 161 24.73 -22.15 44.18
N HIS A 162 24.16 -21.11 43.57
CA HIS A 162 24.84 -20.22 42.65
C HIS A 162 26.15 -19.72 43.25
N GLN A 163 26.17 -19.40 44.55
CA GLN A 163 27.38 -18.94 45.24
C GLN A 163 28.52 -19.97 45.18
N ASP A 164 28.20 -21.26 45.19
CA ASP A 164 29.13 -22.38 45.24
C ASP A 164 29.61 -22.85 43.85
N LEU A 165 29.01 -22.34 42.76
CA LEU A 165 29.44 -22.63 41.40
C LEU A 165 30.79 -21.95 41.09
N SER A 166 31.69 -22.68 40.41
CA SER A 166 32.98 -22.12 39.99
C SER A 166 32.77 -20.94 39.02
N PRO A 167 33.72 -19.97 38.95
CA PRO A 167 33.63 -18.87 38.00
C PRO A 167 33.43 -19.31 36.55
N GLU A 168 34.07 -20.42 36.16
CA GLU A 168 33.97 -21.00 34.81
C GLU A 168 32.55 -21.51 34.53
N VAL A 169 31.92 -22.19 35.49
CA VAL A 169 30.54 -22.70 35.36
C VAL A 169 29.53 -21.55 35.32
N LYS A 170 29.72 -20.51 36.15
CA LYS A 170 28.88 -19.29 36.12
C LYS A 170 28.93 -18.60 34.75
N ALA A 171 30.13 -18.45 34.19
CA ALA A 171 30.32 -17.85 32.87
C ALA A 171 29.65 -18.70 31.78
N ALA A 172 29.84 -20.03 31.79
CA ALA A 172 29.23 -20.93 30.82
C ALA A 172 27.69 -20.93 30.88
N LEU A 173 27.10 -20.85 32.09
CA LEU A 173 25.65 -20.70 32.27
C LEU A 173 25.13 -19.38 31.69
N GLY A 174 25.83 -18.27 31.96
CA GLY A 174 25.48 -16.96 31.40
C GLY A 174 25.51 -16.95 29.87
N ASP A 175 26.56 -17.53 29.28
CA ASP A 175 26.67 -17.67 27.82
C ASP A 175 25.59 -18.58 27.25
N GLY A 176 25.28 -19.69 27.93
CA GLY A 176 24.21 -20.61 27.56
C GLY A 176 22.83 -19.95 27.56
N VAL A 177 22.50 -19.17 28.59
CA VAL A 177 21.26 -18.39 28.67
C VAL A 177 21.17 -17.40 27.52
N LYS A 178 22.25 -16.66 27.25
CA LYS A 178 22.28 -15.68 26.14
C LYS A 178 22.05 -16.35 24.78
N GLN A 179 22.71 -17.49 24.53
CA GLN A 179 22.52 -18.27 23.31
C GLN A 179 21.09 -18.82 23.21
N ALA A 180 20.53 -19.29 24.32
CA ALA A 180 19.16 -19.79 24.37
C ALA A 180 18.15 -18.68 24.02
N TYR A 181 18.28 -17.48 24.58
CA TYR A 181 17.41 -16.36 24.25
C TYR A 181 17.46 -15.99 22.76
N ALA A 182 18.66 -15.92 22.17
CA ALA A 182 18.81 -15.66 20.74
C ALA A 182 18.16 -16.76 19.88
N LEU A 183 18.29 -18.02 20.29
CA LEU A 183 17.67 -19.15 19.60
C LEU A 183 16.14 -19.14 19.74
N ILE A 184 15.62 -18.81 20.92
CA ILE A 184 14.18 -18.68 21.19
C ILE A 184 13.59 -17.54 20.36
N GLU A 185 14.26 -16.39 20.29
CA GLU A 185 13.83 -15.23 19.49
C GLU A 185 13.76 -15.57 18.00
N LYS A 186 14.84 -16.15 17.46
CA LYS A 186 14.86 -16.61 16.07
C LYS A 186 13.77 -17.66 15.78
N THR A 187 13.50 -18.55 16.73
CA THR A 187 12.44 -19.56 16.58
C THR A 187 11.08 -18.89 16.61
N ALA A 188 10.84 -17.96 17.53
CA ALA A 188 9.61 -17.18 17.64
C ALA A 188 9.29 -16.40 16.35
N GLU A 189 10.31 -15.80 15.73
CA GLU A 189 10.18 -15.08 14.45
C GLU A 189 9.85 -15.98 13.26
N SER A 190 10.18 -17.28 13.33
CA SER A 190 9.94 -18.24 12.25
C SER A 190 8.62 -19.01 12.38
N ILE A 191 7.86 -18.78 13.46
CA ILE A 191 6.58 -19.45 13.68
C ILE A 191 5.48 -18.84 12.79
N GLY A 192 4.85 -19.73 12.03
CA GLY A 192 3.74 -19.39 11.14
C GLY A 192 4.18 -19.14 9.70
N SER A 193 3.19 -19.10 8.82
CA SER A 193 3.38 -18.77 7.42
C SER A 193 2.66 -17.46 7.08
N PRO A 194 3.30 -16.56 6.31
CA PRO A 194 2.66 -15.34 5.86
C PRO A 194 1.59 -15.64 4.81
N VAL A 195 0.37 -15.17 5.04
CA VAL A 195 -0.76 -15.25 4.10
C VAL A 195 -1.50 -13.92 4.14
N ASN A 196 -1.49 -13.18 3.02
CA ASN A 196 -2.18 -11.89 2.92
C ASN A 196 -1.82 -10.90 4.05
N GLY A 197 -0.54 -10.87 4.46
CA GLY A 197 -0.03 -10.07 5.58
C GLY A 197 -0.18 -10.72 6.96
N TRP A 198 -1.03 -11.74 7.11
CA TRP A 198 -1.23 -12.46 8.37
C TRP A 198 -0.18 -13.54 8.59
N GLN A 199 0.34 -13.64 9.82
CA GLN A 199 1.09 -14.80 10.29
C GLN A 199 0.13 -15.85 10.82
N ILE A 200 0.12 -17.01 10.17
CA ILE A 200 -0.76 -18.13 10.51
C ILE A 200 0.09 -19.33 10.93
N GLY A 201 0.02 -19.69 12.21
CA GLY A 201 0.75 -20.82 12.76
C GLY A 201 0.25 -21.22 14.14
N SER A 202 0.83 -22.29 14.68
CA SER A 202 0.62 -22.73 16.05
C SER A 202 1.97 -22.96 16.71
N ALA A 203 2.08 -22.53 17.96
CA ALA A 203 3.27 -22.75 18.79
C ALA A 203 2.93 -23.52 20.07
N ALA A 204 1.72 -23.37 20.58
CA ALA A 204 1.29 -24.01 21.82
C ALA A 204 0.60 -25.35 21.54
N GLY A 205 0.87 -26.34 22.37
CA GLY A 205 0.33 -27.69 22.18
C GLY A 205 0.61 -28.61 23.36
N SER A 206 0.29 -29.89 23.18
CA SER A 206 0.65 -30.95 24.11
C SER A 206 2.09 -31.42 23.88
N ARG A 207 2.60 -32.33 24.72
CA ARG A 207 3.91 -32.96 24.51
C ARG A 207 4.01 -33.65 23.14
N GLU A 208 2.93 -34.29 22.68
CA GLU A 208 2.87 -34.94 21.37
C GLU A 208 3.01 -33.94 20.22
N PHE A 209 2.51 -32.72 20.37
CA PHE A 209 2.69 -31.65 19.40
C PHE A 209 4.16 -31.24 19.30
N TYR A 210 4.84 -31.10 20.44
CA TYR A 210 6.23 -30.67 20.45
C TYR A 210 7.21 -31.75 19.98
N GLN A 211 6.94 -33.04 20.16
CA GLN A 211 7.85 -34.13 19.74
C GLN A 211 9.31 -33.93 20.21
N ASN A 212 9.49 -33.53 21.47
CA ASN A 212 10.79 -33.17 22.08
C ASN A 212 11.44 -31.89 21.49
N ASN A 213 10.67 -31.02 20.85
CA ASN A 213 11.13 -29.72 20.40
C ASN A 213 11.03 -28.67 21.52
N TRP A 214 11.98 -28.72 22.47
CA TRP A 214 12.02 -27.80 23.61
C TRP A 214 12.14 -26.32 23.20
N VAL A 215 12.82 -26.02 22.09
CA VAL A 215 12.97 -24.64 21.60
C VAL A 215 11.65 -24.09 21.07
N LEU A 216 10.85 -24.90 20.37
CA LEU A 216 9.50 -24.50 19.95
C LEU A 216 8.61 -24.22 21.17
N ARG A 217 8.68 -25.06 22.21
CA ARG A 217 7.95 -24.84 23.47
C ARG A 217 8.36 -23.54 24.16
N ALA A 218 9.65 -23.25 24.23
CA ALA A 218 10.16 -21.99 24.77
C ALA A 218 9.73 -20.77 23.92
N ALA A 219 9.73 -20.91 22.60
CA ALA A 219 9.23 -19.87 21.69
C ALA A 219 7.72 -19.63 21.86
N ALA A 220 6.93 -20.69 22.09
CA ALA A 220 5.51 -20.58 22.41
C ALA A 220 5.26 -19.76 23.68
N ALA A 221 6.00 -20.04 24.76
CA ALA A 221 5.92 -19.27 25.99
C ALA A 221 6.32 -17.80 25.80
N LYS A 222 7.31 -17.53 24.94
CA LYS A 222 7.75 -16.17 24.59
C LYS A 222 6.71 -15.39 23.77
N LEU A 223 6.06 -16.04 22.80
CA LEU A 223 5.05 -15.42 21.94
C LEU A 223 3.71 -15.18 22.65
N GLY A 224 3.33 -16.10 23.54
CA GLY A 224 2.08 -16.04 24.27
C GLY A 224 1.92 -17.26 25.16
N ILE A 225 2.44 -17.17 26.39
CA ILE A 225 2.33 -18.24 27.38
C ILE A 225 0.87 -18.64 27.61
N TYR A 226 0.64 -19.94 27.79
CA TYR A 226 -0.69 -20.54 27.98
C TYR A 226 -1.62 -20.42 26.75
N GLY A 227 -1.06 -20.31 25.56
CA GLY A 227 -1.79 -20.38 24.30
C GLY A 227 -2.57 -21.69 24.11
N ASN A 228 -3.68 -21.62 23.38
CA ASN A 228 -4.46 -22.81 23.03
C ASN A 228 -3.74 -23.69 22.01
N SER A 229 -4.01 -24.98 22.05
CA SER A 229 -3.69 -25.90 20.96
C SER A 229 -4.52 -25.54 19.72
N GLU A 230 -3.97 -25.72 18.52
CA GLU A 230 -4.61 -25.31 17.26
C GLU A 230 -6.00 -25.92 17.02
N ALA A 231 -6.26 -27.11 17.54
CA ALA A 231 -7.57 -27.74 17.47
C ALA A 231 -8.65 -26.98 18.25
N GLU A 232 -8.27 -26.27 19.32
CA GLU A 232 -9.15 -25.45 20.13
C GLU A 232 -9.26 -24.03 19.57
N ALA A 233 -8.15 -23.38 19.23
CA ALA A 233 -8.17 -22.07 18.60
C ALA A 233 -6.92 -21.78 17.76
N VAL A 234 -7.12 -21.09 16.64
CA VAL A 234 -6.03 -20.57 15.78
C VAL A 234 -6.07 -19.05 15.81
N TYR A 235 -4.89 -18.43 15.86
CA TYR A 235 -4.73 -16.98 16.03
C TYR A 235 -3.96 -16.34 14.87
N PRO A 236 -4.55 -16.16 13.67
CA PRO A 236 -3.92 -15.33 12.65
C PRO A 236 -3.69 -13.93 13.22
N PHE A 237 -2.46 -13.45 13.23
CA PHE A 237 -2.16 -12.09 13.68
C PHE A 237 -1.33 -11.35 12.63
N THR A 238 -1.46 -10.04 12.59
CA THR A 238 -0.67 -9.22 11.70
C THR A 238 -0.24 -7.92 12.35
N ARG A 239 1.02 -7.57 12.10
CA ARG A 239 1.57 -6.22 12.32
C ARG A 239 1.68 -5.45 11.01
N HIS A 240 1.36 -6.11 9.89
CA HIS A 240 1.60 -5.62 8.55
C HIS A 240 0.31 -5.58 7.71
N ASP A 241 0.25 -4.65 6.76
CA ASP A 241 -0.81 -4.60 5.77
C ASP A 241 -0.58 -5.63 4.63
N ALA A 242 -1.40 -5.56 3.58
CA ALA A 242 -1.31 -6.38 2.38
C ALA A 242 0.05 -6.29 1.64
N ASN A 243 0.81 -5.21 1.85
CA ASN A 243 2.06 -4.90 1.19
C ASN A 243 3.29 -5.26 2.04
N GLY A 244 3.09 -5.81 3.24
CA GLY A 244 4.17 -6.16 4.18
C GLY A 244 4.62 -5.02 5.07
N ILE A 245 3.74 -4.04 5.31
CA ILE A 245 4.09 -2.75 5.92
C ILE A 245 3.48 -2.60 7.29
N VAL A 246 4.28 -2.12 8.25
CA VAL A 246 3.85 -1.94 9.64
C VAL A 246 2.60 -1.05 9.71
N LEU A 247 1.54 -1.61 10.29
CA LEU A 247 0.26 -0.94 10.46
C LEU A 247 0.40 0.28 11.38
N ASP A 248 -0.10 1.45 10.93
CA ASP A 248 -0.03 2.71 11.65
C ASP A 248 -1.29 3.56 11.42
N GLY A 249 -2.16 3.62 12.43
CA GLY A 249 -3.43 4.35 12.37
C GLY A 249 -3.30 5.87 12.40
N SER A 250 -2.09 6.42 12.61
CA SER A 250 -1.83 7.86 12.43
C SER A 250 -1.56 8.25 10.97
N LYS A 251 -1.18 7.27 10.14
CA LYS A 251 -0.79 7.50 8.74
C LYS A 251 -1.83 6.98 7.76
N HIS A 252 -2.55 5.93 8.12
CA HIS A 252 -3.46 5.27 7.20
C HIS A 252 -4.78 4.90 7.84
N VAL A 253 -5.77 4.77 6.97
CA VAL A 253 -7.03 4.10 7.24
C VAL A 253 -7.04 2.78 6.49
N TYR A 254 -7.55 1.72 7.12
CA TYR A 254 -7.46 0.36 6.57
C TYR A 254 -8.84 -0.29 6.44
N GLN A 255 -8.94 -1.28 5.56
CA GLN A 255 -10.12 -2.12 5.40
C GLN A 255 -9.75 -3.61 5.37
N ILE A 256 -10.65 -4.43 5.93
CA ILE A 256 -10.64 -5.89 5.79
C ILE A 256 -11.96 -6.26 5.11
N THR A 257 -11.92 -6.82 3.90
CA THR A 257 -13.13 -7.20 3.17
C THR A 257 -13.22 -8.71 3.02
N PHE A 258 -14.21 -9.32 3.68
CA PHE A 258 -14.56 -10.72 3.49
C PHE A 258 -15.49 -10.86 2.28
N PRO A 259 -15.11 -11.59 1.23
CA PRO A 259 -16.01 -11.86 0.12
C PRO A 259 -17.29 -12.56 0.57
N ALA A 260 -18.35 -12.46 -0.24
CA ALA A 260 -19.61 -13.13 0.03
C ALA A 260 -19.41 -14.64 0.26
N GLY A 261 -19.90 -15.16 1.39
CA GLY A 261 -19.76 -16.57 1.77
C GLY A 261 -18.38 -16.99 2.29
N GLN A 262 -17.41 -16.07 2.39
CA GLN A 262 -16.02 -16.34 2.80
C GLN A 262 -15.69 -15.84 4.21
N LEU A 263 -16.64 -15.87 5.14
CA LEU A 263 -16.38 -15.60 6.56
C LEU A 263 -15.52 -16.73 7.19
N PRO A 264 -14.81 -16.46 8.30
CA PRO A 264 -13.93 -17.45 8.90
C PRO A 264 -14.62 -18.79 9.24
N PRO A 265 -14.05 -19.94 8.82
CA PRO A 265 -14.69 -21.24 8.93
C PRO A 265 -14.47 -21.89 10.31
N VAL A 266 -15.37 -21.60 11.24
CA VAL A 266 -15.32 -22.08 12.63
C VAL A 266 -16.58 -22.87 12.99
N ASN A 267 -16.48 -23.77 13.97
CA ASN A 267 -17.63 -24.45 14.57
C ASN A 267 -18.26 -23.64 15.72
N ALA A 268 -17.47 -22.79 16.38
CA ALA A 268 -17.92 -21.94 17.48
C ALA A 268 -18.09 -20.48 17.02
N PHE A 269 -17.06 -19.66 17.15
CA PHE A 269 -17.09 -18.25 16.75
C PHE A 269 -15.69 -17.75 16.35
N TRP A 270 -15.67 -16.60 15.70
CA TRP A 270 -14.45 -15.87 15.36
C TRP A 270 -14.53 -14.43 15.85
N SER A 271 -13.37 -13.81 16.03
CA SER A 271 -13.27 -12.38 16.35
C SER A 271 -12.06 -11.74 15.69
N ILE A 272 -12.12 -10.44 15.43
CA ILE A 272 -10.99 -9.59 15.06
C ILE A 272 -10.84 -8.54 16.16
N THR A 273 -9.66 -8.46 16.74
CA THR A 273 -9.35 -7.55 17.86
C THR A 273 -8.17 -6.68 17.48
N MET A 274 -8.26 -5.39 17.80
CA MET A 274 -7.24 -4.39 17.51
C MET A 274 -6.48 -4.07 18.81
N TYR A 275 -5.15 -3.98 18.72
CA TYR A 275 -4.25 -3.64 19.81
C TYR A 275 -3.29 -2.50 19.44
N ASP A 276 -2.92 -1.72 20.44
CA ASP A 276 -1.82 -0.76 20.32
C ASP A 276 -0.48 -1.49 20.14
N GLY A 277 0.30 -1.04 19.15
CA GLY A 277 1.54 -1.68 18.73
C GLY A 277 2.66 -1.60 19.77
N ASN A 278 2.63 -0.58 20.64
CA ASN A 278 3.67 -0.30 21.62
C ASN A 278 3.40 -0.98 22.96
N THR A 279 2.17 -0.85 23.47
CA THR A 279 1.76 -1.37 24.79
C THR A 279 1.26 -2.81 24.74
N GLN A 280 0.82 -3.27 23.57
CA GLN A 280 0.15 -4.55 23.37
C GLN A 280 -1.19 -4.70 24.11
N LEU A 281 -1.77 -3.58 24.52
CA LEU A 281 -3.07 -3.51 25.19
C LEU A 281 -4.15 -3.00 24.23
N LEU A 282 -5.40 -3.13 24.68
CA LEU A 282 -6.54 -2.47 24.04
C LEU A 282 -6.45 -0.96 24.25
N ILE A 283 -7.02 -0.19 23.32
CA ILE A 283 -7.06 1.28 23.40
C ILE A 283 -8.43 1.75 23.86
N ASP A 284 -8.46 2.80 24.66
CA ASP A 284 -9.70 3.52 24.89
C ASP A 284 -10.23 4.13 23.57
N ASN A 285 -11.55 4.09 23.36
CA ASN A 285 -12.16 4.56 22.11
C ASN A 285 -13.61 5.03 22.29
N PRO A 286 -14.11 5.95 21.43
CA PRO A 286 -15.38 6.66 21.63
C PRO A 286 -16.64 5.78 21.71
N ILE A 287 -16.56 4.55 21.21
CA ILE A 287 -17.71 3.63 21.14
C ILE A 287 -17.53 2.39 22.03
N ASN A 288 -16.49 2.37 22.88
CA ASN A 288 -16.13 1.24 23.75
C ASN A 288 -16.11 -0.11 23.02
N ARG A 289 -15.62 -0.12 21.76
CA ARG A 289 -15.52 -1.31 20.92
C ARG A 289 -14.07 -1.68 20.70
N TYR A 290 -13.73 -2.90 21.10
CA TYR A 290 -12.36 -3.40 21.04
C TYR A 290 -12.21 -4.57 20.06
N LEU A 291 -13.33 -5.11 19.58
CA LEU A 291 -13.37 -6.23 18.64
C LEU A 291 -14.62 -6.18 17.76
N ILE A 292 -14.59 -6.96 16.68
CA ILE A 292 -15.76 -7.39 15.92
C ILE A 292 -15.77 -8.92 15.93
N ASN A 293 -16.90 -9.55 16.24
CA ASN A 293 -17.02 -11.02 16.31
C ASN A 293 -18.26 -11.55 15.58
N SER A 294 -18.38 -12.88 15.47
CA SER A 294 -19.49 -13.54 14.80
C SER A 294 -20.87 -13.21 15.40
N PRO A 295 -21.07 -13.17 16.74
CA PRO A 295 -22.34 -12.73 17.34
C PRO A 295 -22.83 -11.36 16.88
N MET A 296 -21.92 -10.44 16.53
CA MET A 296 -22.29 -9.10 16.05
C MET A 296 -22.80 -9.07 14.61
N LEU A 297 -22.71 -10.17 13.84
CA LEU A 297 -23.00 -10.20 12.40
C LEU A 297 -24.37 -9.63 12.00
N SER A 298 -25.40 -9.83 12.83
CA SER A 298 -26.75 -9.31 12.57
C SER A 298 -26.83 -7.78 12.63
N GLY A 299 -25.93 -7.13 13.37
CA GLY A 299 -25.79 -5.68 13.46
C GLY A 299 -24.81 -5.08 12.46
N LEU A 300 -24.05 -5.90 11.72
CA LEU A 300 -23.12 -5.42 10.69
C LEU A 300 -23.83 -5.24 9.35
N LYS A 301 -23.39 -4.23 8.58
CA LYS A 301 -23.92 -3.95 7.25
C LYS A 301 -23.10 -4.67 6.20
N LYS A 302 -23.76 -5.44 5.34
CA LYS A 302 -23.13 -6.03 4.15
C LYS A 302 -23.11 -5.04 3.01
N ASN A 303 -22.12 -5.19 2.13
CA ASN A 303 -22.05 -4.47 0.87
C ASN A 303 -23.13 -5.00 -0.10
N PRO A 304 -23.45 -4.25 -1.19
CA PRO A 304 -24.44 -4.69 -2.18
C PRO A 304 -24.14 -6.04 -2.85
N ASP A 305 -22.87 -6.42 -2.96
CA ASP A 305 -22.41 -7.70 -3.49
C ASP A 305 -22.45 -8.87 -2.47
N GLY A 306 -22.92 -8.60 -1.24
CA GLY A 306 -22.99 -9.56 -0.16
C GLY A 306 -21.70 -9.74 0.65
N SER A 307 -20.62 -9.04 0.30
CA SER A 307 -19.37 -9.02 1.08
C SER A 307 -19.52 -8.24 2.40
N LEU A 308 -18.59 -8.44 3.33
CA LEU A 308 -18.52 -7.70 4.60
C LEU A 308 -17.19 -6.96 4.70
N THR A 309 -17.24 -5.63 4.73
CA THR A 309 -16.06 -4.78 4.96
C THR A 309 -16.04 -4.31 6.40
N ILE A 310 -14.90 -4.51 7.08
CA ILE A 310 -14.56 -3.94 8.38
C ILE A 310 -13.62 -2.76 8.15
N TYR A 311 -13.93 -1.62 8.77
CA TYR A 311 -13.10 -0.42 8.72
C TYR A 311 -12.19 -0.38 9.94
N VAL A 312 -10.87 -0.30 9.75
CA VAL A 312 -9.88 -0.23 10.83
C VAL A 312 -9.15 1.10 10.74
N GLN A 313 -9.51 2.04 11.62
CA GLN A 313 -8.99 3.41 11.58
C GLN A 313 -9.28 4.17 12.88
N LYS A 314 -8.53 5.24 13.12
CA LYS A 314 -8.63 6.07 14.32
C LYS A 314 -9.92 6.88 14.40
N ASP A 315 -10.30 7.53 13.31
CA ASP A 315 -11.48 8.40 13.26
C ASP A 315 -12.69 7.65 12.66
N SER A 316 -13.91 8.09 13.01
CA SER A 316 -15.13 7.43 12.54
C SER A 316 -15.23 7.46 11.00
N PRO A 317 -15.56 6.34 10.33
CA PRO A 317 -15.82 6.31 8.87
C PRO A 317 -17.07 7.09 8.44
N GLY A 318 -17.83 7.67 9.38
CA GLY A 318 -19.17 8.20 9.16
C GLY A 318 -20.25 7.30 9.75
N LYS A 319 -21.35 7.91 10.22
CA LYS A 319 -22.44 7.24 10.95
C LYS A 319 -23.03 6.03 10.21
N ASP A 320 -23.05 6.05 8.89
CA ASP A 320 -23.56 4.96 8.06
C ASP A 320 -22.69 3.70 8.11
N LYS A 321 -21.41 3.84 8.47
CA LYS A 321 -20.38 2.78 8.48
C LYS A 321 -19.90 2.37 9.88
N GLU A 322 -20.28 3.10 10.92
CA GLU A 322 -19.86 2.85 12.32
C GLU A 322 -20.22 1.45 12.84
N SER A 323 -21.27 0.81 12.30
CA SER A 323 -21.60 -0.58 12.65
C SER A 323 -20.44 -1.54 12.38
N ASN A 324 -19.67 -1.29 11.32
CA ASN A 324 -18.56 -2.14 10.87
C ASN A 324 -17.18 -1.57 11.26
N TRP A 325 -17.16 -0.51 12.05
CA TRP A 325 -15.92 0.17 12.43
C TRP A 325 -15.27 -0.51 13.65
N LEU A 326 -13.98 -0.78 13.52
CA LEU A 326 -13.06 -1.18 14.58
C LEU A 326 -12.07 -0.02 14.82
N PRO A 327 -12.22 0.74 15.92
CA PRO A 327 -11.34 1.85 16.24
C PRO A 327 -9.86 1.42 16.35
N ALA A 328 -8.95 2.26 15.86
CA ALA A 328 -7.50 2.03 15.87
C ALA A 328 -6.74 3.18 16.58
N PRO A 329 -5.50 2.97 17.07
CA PRO A 329 -4.74 4.03 17.73
C PRO A 329 -4.25 5.07 16.74
N ASN A 330 -3.89 6.23 17.27
CA ASN A 330 -3.09 7.23 16.55
C ASN A 330 -1.61 6.85 16.54
N GLY A 331 -1.25 5.72 15.92
CA GLY A 331 0.12 5.22 15.90
C GLY A 331 0.20 3.75 15.48
N PRO A 332 1.35 3.09 15.73
CA PRO A 332 1.56 1.68 15.41
C PRO A 332 0.49 0.79 16.04
N MET A 333 0.05 -0.23 15.31
CA MET A 333 -0.97 -1.19 15.76
C MET A 333 -0.66 -2.61 15.33
N PHE A 334 -1.38 -3.56 15.92
CA PHE A 334 -1.49 -4.91 15.36
C PHE A 334 -2.88 -5.48 15.57
N VAL A 335 -3.25 -6.42 14.71
CA VAL A 335 -4.58 -7.00 14.67
C VAL A 335 -4.48 -8.50 14.84
N VAL A 336 -5.34 -9.06 15.69
CA VAL A 336 -5.42 -10.51 15.94
C VAL A 336 -6.81 -10.99 15.56
N MET A 337 -6.86 -11.92 14.62
CA MET A 337 -8.03 -12.75 14.38
C MET A 337 -7.97 -13.97 15.28
N ARG A 338 -9.11 -14.40 15.82
CA ARG A 338 -9.22 -15.61 16.64
C ARG A 338 -10.27 -16.51 16.01
N LEU A 339 -9.91 -17.76 15.76
CA LEU A 339 -10.77 -18.78 15.17
C LEU A 339 -10.99 -19.88 16.20
N TYR A 340 -12.12 -19.88 16.91
CA TYR A 340 -12.42 -20.88 17.94
C TYR A 340 -13.04 -22.12 17.33
N TRP A 341 -12.46 -23.28 17.64
CA TRP A 341 -12.82 -24.58 17.09
C TRP A 341 -12.91 -24.55 15.56
N PRO A 342 -11.79 -24.25 14.86
CA PRO A 342 -11.76 -24.16 13.40
C PRO A 342 -12.25 -25.46 12.74
N LYS A 343 -12.97 -25.33 11.63
CA LYS A 343 -13.40 -26.49 10.83
C LYS A 343 -12.19 -27.20 10.24
N THR A 344 -12.21 -28.53 10.19
CA THR A 344 -11.14 -29.34 9.59
C THR A 344 -11.40 -29.66 8.12
N GLN A 345 -12.62 -29.45 7.62
CA GLN A 345 -13.02 -29.65 6.23
C GLN A 345 -13.20 -28.31 5.52
N ALA A 346 -12.98 -28.29 4.20
CA ALA A 346 -13.08 -27.08 3.39
C ALA A 346 -14.49 -26.44 3.43
N PRO A 347 -14.60 -25.09 3.50
CA PRO A 347 -13.51 -24.13 3.68
C PRO A 347 -12.86 -24.27 5.07
N SER A 348 -11.54 -24.24 5.15
CA SER A 348 -10.77 -24.40 6.40
C SER A 348 -9.47 -23.59 6.36
N VAL A 349 -9.05 -23.11 7.54
CA VAL A 349 -7.72 -22.53 7.76
C VAL A 349 -6.60 -23.60 7.77
N PHE A 350 -6.96 -24.88 7.88
CA PHE A 350 -6.02 -26.00 7.82
C PHE A 350 -5.78 -26.49 6.39
N PRO A 351 -4.55 -26.99 6.09
CA PRO A 351 -3.35 -26.88 6.92
C PRO A 351 -2.92 -25.42 7.10
N LEU A 352 -2.43 -25.05 8.29
CA LEU A 352 -2.10 -23.65 8.60
C LEU A 352 -1.14 -23.06 7.55
N GLY A 353 -1.46 -21.87 7.05
CA GLY A 353 -0.73 -21.20 5.97
C GLY A 353 -1.13 -21.62 4.55
N ASN A 354 -1.76 -22.79 4.37
CA ASN A 354 -2.12 -23.35 3.06
C ASN A 354 -3.58 -23.85 3.00
N GLY A 355 -4.42 -23.38 3.92
CA GLY A 355 -5.82 -23.77 3.99
C GLY A 355 -6.63 -23.31 2.77
N SER A 356 -7.72 -24.04 2.49
CA SER A 356 -8.69 -23.67 1.45
C SER A 356 -9.41 -22.34 1.71
N TRP A 357 -9.36 -21.86 2.96
CA TRP A 357 -9.75 -20.52 3.34
C TRP A 357 -8.53 -19.76 3.86
N GLN A 358 -8.38 -18.52 3.42
CA GLN A 358 -7.33 -17.60 3.83
C GLN A 358 -7.96 -16.30 4.32
N PRO A 359 -7.42 -15.67 5.38
CA PRO A 359 -7.93 -14.39 5.84
C PRO A 359 -7.68 -13.31 4.76
N PRO A 360 -8.64 -12.40 4.51
CA PRO A 360 -8.41 -11.25 3.65
C PRO A 360 -7.38 -10.30 4.28
N ALA A 361 -6.57 -9.64 3.46
CA ALA A 361 -5.56 -8.70 3.93
C ALA A 361 -6.18 -7.46 4.57
N LEU A 362 -5.41 -6.77 5.42
CA LEU A 362 -5.66 -5.36 5.73
C LEU A 362 -5.12 -4.52 4.58
N VAL A 363 -6.01 -3.81 3.89
CA VAL A 363 -5.64 -2.97 2.75
C VAL A 363 -5.67 -1.49 3.19
N PRO A 364 -4.59 -0.72 3.00
CA PRO A 364 -4.63 0.72 3.21
C PRO A 364 -5.53 1.37 2.15
N VAL A 365 -6.45 2.25 2.58
CA VAL A 365 -7.42 2.90 1.67
C VAL A 365 -7.24 4.42 1.56
N SER A 366 -6.57 5.06 2.51
CA SER A 366 -6.11 6.45 2.38
C SER A 366 -4.86 6.67 3.23
N ASN A 367 -3.92 7.45 2.69
CA ASN A 367 -2.79 8.04 3.41
C ASN A 367 -3.23 9.42 3.93
N LEU A 368 -3.30 9.54 5.25
CA LEU A 368 -3.75 10.73 5.97
C LEU A 368 -2.74 11.90 5.87
N ASN A 369 -1.56 11.68 5.27
CA ASN A 369 -0.56 12.71 5.03
C ASN A 369 -0.65 13.36 3.64
N ALA A 370 -1.53 12.87 2.74
CA ALA A 370 -1.76 13.48 1.43
C ALA A 370 -2.66 14.72 1.55
N LEU A 371 -2.32 15.82 0.88
CA LEU A 371 -3.07 17.10 0.93
C LEU A 371 -4.53 16.90 0.47
N ASP A 372 -5.48 17.20 1.37
CA ASP A 372 -6.91 16.81 1.36
C ASP A 372 -7.81 17.56 0.33
N VAL A 373 -7.30 17.87 -0.87
CA VAL A 373 -8.07 18.54 -1.93
C VAL A 373 -8.63 17.50 -2.89
N LYS A 374 -9.96 17.34 -2.93
CA LYS A 374 -10.65 16.47 -3.91
C LYS A 374 -11.31 17.31 -4.98
N ARG A 375 -10.90 17.14 -6.25
CA ARG A 375 -11.55 17.77 -7.41
C ARG A 375 -12.34 16.75 -8.22
N PHE A 376 -13.30 17.26 -8.99
CA PHE A 376 -14.03 16.44 -9.95
C PHE A 376 -13.06 15.79 -10.93
N GLY A 377 -13.07 14.47 -11.04
CA GLY A 377 -12.15 13.73 -11.90
C GLY A 377 -10.89 13.21 -11.23
N ASP A 378 -10.58 13.60 -9.99
CA ASP A 378 -9.40 13.07 -9.29
C ASP A 378 -9.54 11.58 -9.00
N LYS A 379 -8.48 10.83 -9.32
CA LYS A 379 -8.39 9.40 -9.02
C LYS A 379 -8.21 9.24 -7.51
N SER A 380 -8.98 8.34 -6.90
CA SER A 380 -8.81 8.00 -5.49
C SER A 380 -7.57 7.13 -5.27
N LEU A 381 -7.10 7.01 -4.02
CA LEU A 381 -6.01 6.08 -3.70
C LEU A 381 -6.34 4.64 -4.12
N GLU A 382 -7.59 4.20 -3.92
CA GLU A 382 -8.02 2.86 -4.34
C GLU A 382 -7.92 2.68 -5.86
N ASN A 383 -8.14 3.74 -6.64
CA ASN A 383 -7.94 3.69 -8.09
C ASN A 383 -6.46 3.45 -8.43
N PHE A 384 -5.52 4.18 -7.78
CA PHE A 384 -4.09 3.98 -7.96
C PHE A 384 -3.62 2.58 -7.52
N ILE A 385 -4.04 2.11 -6.33
CA ILE A 385 -3.71 0.79 -5.81
C ILE A 385 -4.23 -0.31 -6.75
N ARG A 386 -5.49 -0.21 -7.20
CA ARG A 386 -6.07 -1.22 -8.11
C ARG A 386 -5.36 -1.22 -9.46
N THR A 387 -5.04 -0.05 -9.99
CA THR A 387 -4.34 0.06 -11.27
C THR A 387 -2.93 -0.55 -11.18
N ASP A 388 -2.18 -0.27 -10.11
CA ASP A 388 -0.86 -0.88 -9.87
C ASP A 388 -0.97 -2.38 -9.59
N THR A 389 -1.96 -2.82 -8.81
CA THR A 389 -2.21 -4.24 -8.56
C THR A 389 -2.51 -5.00 -9.85
N ARG A 390 -3.30 -4.42 -10.76
CA ARG A 390 -3.74 -5.06 -12.00
C ARG A 390 -2.67 -5.09 -13.08
N TYR A 391 -1.83 -4.05 -13.17
CA TYR A 391 -0.92 -3.85 -14.31
C TYR A 391 0.55 -3.73 -13.95
N GLY A 392 0.87 -3.53 -12.67
CA GLY A 392 2.22 -3.19 -12.22
C GLY A 392 3.25 -4.31 -12.30
N HIS A 393 2.87 -5.53 -12.67
CA HIS A 393 3.72 -6.71 -12.55
C HIS A 393 4.17 -7.30 -13.90
N ASP A 394 3.98 -6.59 -15.02
CA ASP A 394 4.45 -7.03 -16.33
C ASP A 394 5.97 -6.88 -16.50
N GLY A 395 6.59 -7.84 -17.21
CA GLY A 395 8.05 -7.91 -17.39
C GLY A 395 8.62 -6.93 -18.43
N LEU A 396 7.80 -6.45 -19.35
CA LEU A 396 8.18 -5.48 -20.39
C LEU A 396 7.70 -4.07 -20.04
N PHE A 397 6.49 -3.94 -19.50
CA PHE A 397 5.89 -2.69 -19.06
C PHE A 397 6.11 -2.49 -17.55
N GLN A 398 7.19 -1.78 -17.19
CA GLN A 398 7.67 -1.61 -15.81
C GLN A 398 7.01 -0.42 -15.08
N GLY A 399 5.68 -0.34 -15.10
CA GLY A 399 4.84 0.68 -14.46
C GLY A 399 3.43 0.14 -14.25
N PRO A 400 2.52 0.82 -13.53
CA PRO A 400 2.12 2.19 -13.84
C PRO A 400 2.91 3.25 -13.08
N ARG A 401 3.21 4.35 -13.78
CA ARG A 401 3.98 5.50 -13.32
C ARG A 401 3.15 6.78 -13.48
N GLY A 402 3.40 7.77 -12.65
CA GLY A 402 2.69 9.06 -12.64
C GLY A 402 2.76 9.68 -11.25
N TRP A 403 2.33 10.93 -11.10
CA TRP A 403 2.47 11.60 -9.80
C TRP A 403 1.70 10.90 -8.68
N GLY A 404 0.45 10.52 -8.92
CA GLY A 404 -0.37 9.83 -7.92
C GLY A 404 0.21 8.47 -7.52
N TYR A 405 0.87 7.75 -8.44
CA TYR A 405 1.54 6.49 -8.10
C TYR A 405 2.74 6.72 -7.19
N TRP A 406 3.52 7.78 -7.40
CA TRP A 406 4.65 8.11 -6.53
C TRP A 406 4.23 8.68 -5.17
N ASN A 407 3.17 9.49 -5.12
CA ASN A 407 2.83 10.26 -3.93
C ASN A 407 1.69 9.66 -3.09
N TYR A 408 0.81 8.87 -3.70
CA TYR A 408 -0.31 8.28 -2.99
C TYR A 408 -0.11 6.80 -2.66
N LEU A 409 0.61 6.03 -3.49
CA LEU A 409 1.01 4.69 -3.06
C LEU A 409 1.93 4.83 -1.84
N GLU A 410 1.72 3.96 -0.86
CA GLU A 410 2.51 3.99 0.37
C GLU A 410 3.97 3.57 0.10
N TYR A 411 4.17 2.65 -0.85
CA TYR A 411 5.48 2.14 -1.28
C TYR A 411 5.63 2.15 -2.78
N PRO A 412 5.74 3.33 -3.39
CA PRO A 412 6.00 3.40 -4.81
C PRO A 412 7.35 2.74 -5.10
N ARG A 413 7.39 1.88 -6.11
CA ARG A 413 8.66 1.37 -6.61
C ARG A 413 9.49 2.54 -7.15
N PRO A 414 10.83 2.49 -7.08
CA PRO A 414 11.66 3.60 -7.56
C PRO A 414 11.37 3.98 -9.03
N VAL A 415 11.00 3.00 -9.86
CA VAL A 415 10.60 3.22 -11.26
C VAL A 415 9.31 4.07 -11.41
N GLN A 416 8.45 4.08 -10.39
CA GLN A 416 7.21 4.84 -10.37
C GLN A 416 7.43 6.32 -10.05
N ASN A 417 8.62 6.72 -9.60
CA ASN A 417 8.98 8.13 -9.47
C ASN A 417 8.96 8.78 -10.86
N PRO A 418 8.12 9.79 -11.13
CA PRO A 418 8.05 10.44 -12.43
C PRO A 418 9.25 11.36 -12.71
N ASN A 419 9.92 11.89 -11.68
CA ASN A 419 11.19 12.65 -11.69
C ASN A 419 11.27 13.88 -12.64
N LEU A 420 10.22 14.18 -13.41
CA LEU A 420 10.17 15.26 -14.40
C LEU A 420 8.71 15.72 -14.62
N TRP A 421 8.18 16.47 -13.65
CA TRP A 421 6.89 17.18 -13.68
C TRP A 421 5.79 16.47 -14.47
N PRO A 422 5.35 15.28 -14.04
CA PRO A 422 4.26 14.57 -14.71
C PRO A 422 2.95 15.37 -14.61
N ASP A 423 1.91 14.92 -15.31
CA ASP A 423 0.54 15.35 -15.02
C ASP A 423 -0.07 14.51 -13.87
N MET A 424 -1.10 15.03 -13.17
CA MET A 424 -1.78 14.27 -12.11
C MET A 424 -2.80 13.26 -12.65
N GLN A 425 -3.37 13.51 -13.83
CA GLN A 425 -4.39 12.64 -14.44
C GLN A 425 -3.81 11.62 -15.42
N SER A 426 -2.49 11.63 -15.60
CA SER A 426 -1.81 10.67 -16.45
C SER A 426 -1.61 9.31 -15.80
N THR A 427 -1.39 8.31 -16.63
CA THR A 427 -0.85 7.01 -16.24
C THR A 427 0.08 6.56 -17.35
N TYR A 428 1.33 6.31 -16.97
CA TYR A 428 2.39 5.94 -17.88
C TYR A 428 2.79 4.48 -17.66
N PHE A 429 3.05 3.76 -18.74
CA PHE A 429 3.88 2.56 -18.67
C PHE A 429 5.16 2.81 -19.43
N ILE A 430 6.28 2.44 -18.82
CA ILE A 430 7.60 2.59 -19.44
C ILE A 430 8.24 1.22 -19.50
N GLY A 431 8.87 0.92 -20.62
CA GLY A 431 9.72 -0.26 -20.74
C GLY A 431 11.04 0.11 -21.37
N ARG A 432 12.10 -0.56 -20.94
CA ARG A 432 13.40 -0.53 -21.58
C ARG A 432 13.64 -1.85 -22.27
N LEU A 433 14.13 -1.80 -23.49
CA LEU A 433 14.38 -2.99 -24.29
C LEU A 433 15.58 -2.81 -25.21
N ALA A 434 16.19 -3.93 -25.58
CA ALA A 434 17.22 -4.00 -26.60
C ALA A 434 16.68 -4.82 -27.77
N MET A 435 16.33 -4.15 -28.86
CA MET A 435 15.89 -4.81 -30.09
C MET A 435 17.08 -5.41 -30.82
N PRO A 436 17.09 -6.72 -31.12
CA PRO A 436 18.05 -7.29 -32.05
C PRO A 436 17.86 -6.74 -33.47
N ALA A 437 18.94 -6.63 -34.24
CA ALA A 437 18.87 -6.25 -35.65
C ALA A 437 17.91 -7.16 -36.43
N GLY A 438 17.06 -6.56 -37.27
CA GLY A 438 16.05 -7.27 -38.07
C GLY A 438 14.91 -7.92 -37.27
N ALA A 439 14.81 -7.69 -35.95
CA ALA A 439 13.70 -8.17 -35.15
C ALA A 439 12.44 -7.31 -35.28
N THR A 440 11.29 -7.89 -34.95
CA THR A 440 9.99 -7.22 -34.82
C THR A 440 9.40 -7.51 -33.44
N LEU A 441 8.82 -6.49 -32.81
CA LEU A 441 7.94 -6.62 -31.65
C LEU A 441 6.52 -6.22 -32.06
N SER A 442 5.56 -7.11 -31.85
CA SER A 442 4.13 -6.86 -32.08
C SER A 442 3.43 -6.73 -30.74
N LEU A 443 2.60 -5.69 -30.58
CA LEU A 443 1.81 -5.46 -29.37
C LEU A 443 0.33 -5.34 -29.74
N ASP A 444 -0.49 -6.22 -29.19
CA ASP A 444 -1.93 -6.24 -29.39
C ASP A 444 -2.61 -5.49 -28.23
N TYR A 445 -3.33 -4.44 -28.58
CA TYR A 445 -3.95 -3.49 -27.66
C TYR A 445 -5.46 -3.45 -27.87
N SER A 446 -6.15 -3.01 -26.82
CA SER A 446 -7.42 -2.29 -26.94
C SER A 446 -7.18 -0.82 -26.65
N PHE A 447 -7.82 0.09 -27.39
CA PHE A 447 -7.81 1.50 -27.05
C PHE A 447 -8.30 1.69 -25.60
N PRO A 448 -7.76 2.61 -24.79
CA PRO A 448 -8.26 2.87 -23.43
C PRO A 448 -9.45 3.83 -23.43
N HIS A 449 -10.41 3.66 -22.53
CA HIS A 449 -11.48 4.66 -22.30
C HIS A 449 -10.87 5.87 -21.61
N ALA A 450 -10.36 6.81 -22.39
CA ALA A 450 -9.62 7.95 -21.91
C ALA A 450 -9.69 9.13 -22.88
N ARG A 451 -9.20 10.27 -22.45
CA ARG A 451 -9.12 11.48 -23.27
C ARG A 451 -8.13 11.34 -24.41
N TYR A 452 -6.93 10.89 -24.06
CA TYR A 452 -5.78 10.85 -24.95
C TYR A 452 -4.95 9.61 -24.67
N PHE A 453 -4.38 9.05 -25.73
CA PHE A 453 -3.53 7.87 -25.72
C PHE A 453 -2.37 8.05 -26.69
N GLN A 454 -1.17 7.62 -26.31
CA GLN A 454 0.00 7.63 -27.19
C GLN A 454 0.97 6.47 -26.84
N PHE A 455 1.67 5.97 -27.85
CA PHE A 455 2.86 5.15 -27.68
C PHE A 455 4.04 5.79 -28.40
N ALA A 456 5.17 6.00 -27.70
CA ALA A 456 6.32 6.71 -28.24
C ALA A 456 7.67 6.08 -27.84
N LEU A 457 8.69 6.24 -28.68
CA LEU A 457 10.03 5.68 -28.49
C LEU A 457 11.06 6.75 -28.09
N TYR A 458 11.98 6.34 -27.24
CA TYR A 458 12.98 7.18 -26.61
C TYR A 458 14.34 6.46 -26.54
N LYS A 459 15.40 7.26 -26.35
CA LYS A 459 16.73 6.77 -25.96
C LYS A 459 17.18 7.46 -24.67
N GLN A 460 18.02 6.77 -23.89
CA GLN A 460 18.67 7.36 -22.74
C GLN A 460 19.86 8.20 -23.20
N GLU A 461 19.76 9.52 -23.09
CA GLU A 461 20.82 10.45 -23.47
C GLU A 461 20.86 11.64 -22.50
N HIS A 462 22.05 12.15 -22.20
CA HIS A 462 22.24 13.35 -21.35
C HIS A 462 21.57 13.28 -19.96
N GLY A 463 21.45 12.09 -19.37
CA GLY A 463 20.79 11.91 -18.07
C GLY A 463 19.26 11.99 -18.13
N SER A 464 18.65 12.00 -19.32
CA SER A 464 17.20 12.01 -19.54
C SER A 464 16.80 11.02 -20.64
N PHE A 465 15.49 10.82 -20.82
CA PHE A 465 14.93 10.16 -22.01
C PHE A 465 14.70 11.23 -23.08
N VAL A 466 15.25 11.01 -24.28
CA VAL A 466 15.13 11.92 -25.43
C VAL A 466 14.32 11.23 -26.52
N SER A 467 13.31 11.93 -27.05
CA SER A 467 12.47 11.39 -28.13
C SER A 467 13.32 11.14 -29.38
N ILE A 468 13.14 9.97 -30.02
CA ILE A 468 13.76 9.68 -31.31
C ILE A 468 12.88 10.05 -32.51
N GLY A 469 11.73 10.70 -32.25
CA GLY A 469 10.77 11.11 -33.29
C GLY A 469 9.86 9.99 -33.80
N GLU A 470 9.75 8.89 -33.06
CA GLU A 470 8.93 7.74 -33.42
C GLU A 470 7.80 7.56 -32.40
N ASP A 471 6.60 8.02 -32.76
CA ASP A 471 5.41 7.94 -31.92
C ASP A 471 4.12 7.70 -32.73
N LEU A 472 3.10 7.22 -32.01
CA LEU A 472 1.75 6.97 -32.52
C LEU A 472 0.75 7.49 -31.48
N SER A 473 0.12 8.61 -31.79
CA SER A 473 -0.99 9.18 -31.03
C SER A 473 -2.33 8.54 -31.43
N GLY A 474 -3.28 8.48 -30.50
CA GLY A 474 -4.56 7.80 -30.62
C GLY A 474 -5.28 8.01 -31.96
N PRO A 475 -5.47 9.26 -32.45
CA PRO A 475 -6.16 9.52 -33.72
C PRO A 475 -5.49 8.91 -34.95
N HIS A 476 -4.16 8.75 -34.92
CA HIS A 476 -3.34 8.26 -36.03
C HIS A 476 -3.21 6.74 -36.10
N ILE A 477 -3.73 6.02 -35.10
CA ILE A 477 -3.71 4.56 -35.06
C ILE A 477 -4.88 3.99 -35.88
N GLU A 478 -4.60 3.06 -36.78
CA GLU A 478 -5.64 2.32 -37.49
C GLU A 478 -6.20 1.19 -36.62
N PRO A 479 -7.54 1.10 -36.45
CA PRO A 479 -8.15 0.01 -35.70
C PRO A 479 -8.03 -1.32 -36.46
N ALA A 480 -8.11 -2.43 -35.73
CA ALA A 480 -8.26 -3.75 -36.31
C ALA A 480 -9.60 -3.87 -37.09
N PRO A 481 -9.71 -4.81 -38.05
CA PRO A 481 -10.96 -5.02 -38.77
C PRO A 481 -12.15 -5.26 -37.84
N GLY A 482 -13.20 -4.43 -37.97
CA GLY A 482 -14.40 -4.49 -37.14
C GLY A 482 -14.29 -3.77 -35.78
N SER A 483 -13.15 -3.14 -35.50
CA SER A 483 -12.93 -2.28 -34.33
C SER A 483 -13.06 -0.79 -34.68
N ILE A 484 -13.34 0.03 -33.68
CA ILE A 484 -13.48 1.48 -33.78
C ILE A 484 -12.28 2.16 -33.09
N ASN A 485 -11.73 3.19 -33.73
CA ASN A 485 -10.79 4.11 -33.08
C ASN A 485 -11.58 5.26 -32.42
N PRO A 486 -11.66 5.30 -31.08
CA PRO A 486 -12.50 6.27 -30.36
C PRO A 486 -11.89 7.67 -30.27
N PHE A 487 -10.64 7.86 -30.70
CA PHE A 487 -9.94 9.15 -30.65
C PHE A 487 -10.16 10.00 -31.91
N ARG A 488 -10.81 9.46 -32.95
CA ARG A 488 -11.12 10.18 -34.19
C ARG A 488 -12.40 11.00 -34.04
N VAL A 489 -12.40 12.24 -34.51
CA VAL A 489 -13.60 13.09 -34.54
C VAL A 489 -14.74 12.35 -35.26
N GLY A 490 -15.92 12.35 -34.64
CA GLY A 490 -17.12 11.65 -35.11
C GLY A 490 -17.20 10.17 -34.73
N ALA A 491 -16.17 9.57 -34.13
CA ALA A 491 -16.19 8.17 -33.73
C ALA A 491 -17.04 7.92 -32.48
N ASP A 492 -17.65 6.73 -32.41
CA ASP A 492 -18.24 6.19 -31.18
C ASP A 492 -17.13 5.88 -30.17
N ARG A 493 -17.12 6.63 -29.08
CA ARG A 493 -16.11 6.51 -28.01
C ARG A 493 -16.40 5.35 -27.07
N LEU A 494 -17.66 4.94 -26.96
CA LEU A 494 -18.12 3.92 -26.02
C LEU A 494 -18.15 2.52 -26.64
N ALA A 495 -17.91 2.42 -27.95
CA ALA A 495 -17.77 1.17 -28.68
C ALA A 495 -16.90 0.14 -27.95
N GLU A 496 -17.42 -1.08 -27.78
CA GLU A 496 -16.69 -2.16 -27.09
C GLU A 496 -15.61 -2.81 -27.96
N LYS A 497 -15.80 -2.86 -29.29
CA LYS A 497 -14.79 -3.38 -30.24
C LYS A 497 -13.85 -2.26 -30.64
N ARG A 498 -12.63 -2.30 -30.12
CA ARG A 498 -11.70 -1.17 -30.16
C ARG A 498 -10.25 -1.61 -30.12
N ASP A 499 -9.97 -2.74 -30.74
CA ASP A 499 -8.65 -3.36 -30.75
C ASP A 499 -7.77 -2.84 -31.90
N PHE A 500 -6.46 -2.89 -31.71
CA PHE A 500 -5.45 -2.57 -32.71
C PHE A 500 -4.12 -3.27 -32.40
N THR A 501 -3.25 -3.39 -33.40
CA THR A 501 -1.91 -3.95 -33.23
C THR A 501 -0.87 -2.89 -33.59
N LEU A 502 0.11 -2.68 -32.70
CA LEU A 502 1.31 -1.89 -32.93
C LEU A 502 2.49 -2.78 -33.31
N ARG A 503 3.39 -2.26 -34.14
CA ARG A 503 4.64 -2.94 -34.51
C ARG A 503 5.83 -2.04 -34.29
N ILE A 504 6.88 -2.59 -33.70
CA ILE A 504 8.20 -1.95 -33.61
C ILE A 504 9.18 -2.77 -34.45
N LEU A 505 9.79 -2.15 -35.44
CA LEU A 505 10.70 -2.79 -36.40
C LEU A 505 12.14 -2.32 -36.20
N ALA A 506 13.07 -3.27 -36.11
CA ALA A 506 14.50 -2.99 -36.25
C ALA A 506 14.90 -2.82 -37.72
N GLU A 507 14.29 -1.80 -38.35
CA GLU A 507 14.48 -1.35 -39.72
C GLU A 507 14.64 0.18 -39.72
N ASP A 508 15.29 0.74 -40.74
CA ASP A 508 15.31 2.19 -40.94
C ASP A 508 13.91 2.65 -41.42
N PRO A 509 13.41 3.80 -40.94
CA PRO A 509 12.12 4.31 -41.40
C PRO A 509 12.17 4.59 -42.92
N PRO A 510 11.09 4.27 -43.67
CA PRO A 510 11.00 4.62 -45.08
C PRO A 510 11.18 6.12 -45.31
N ALA A 511 11.96 6.49 -46.33
CA ALA A 511 12.27 7.89 -46.63
C ALA A 511 11.02 8.72 -46.99
N ALA A 512 10.00 8.09 -47.60
CA ALA A 512 8.73 8.75 -47.88
C ALA A 512 7.70 8.38 -46.81
N ALA A 513 7.10 9.37 -46.14
CA ALA A 513 6.11 9.17 -45.08
C ALA A 513 4.95 8.23 -45.49
N LYS A 514 4.47 8.34 -46.74
CA LYS A 514 3.42 7.47 -47.31
C LYS A 514 3.77 5.99 -47.43
N GLN A 515 5.06 5.63 -47.34
CA GLN A 515 5.54 4.25 -47.40
C GLN A 515 5.65 3.62 -46.00
N ARG A 516 5.47 4.41 -44.93
CA ARG A 516 5.42 3.89 -43.57
C ARG A 516 4.22 2.96 -43.45
N LYS A 517 4.44 1.78 -42.84
CA LYS A 517 3.35 0.85 -42.55
C LYS A 517 2.48 1.45 -41.45
N ALA A 518 1.16 1.23 -41.53
CA ALA A 518 0.24 1.64 -40.47
C ALA A 518 0.67 1.04 -39.13
N ASN A 519 0.44 1.79 -38.04
CA ASN A 519 0.72 1.37 -36.67
C ASN A 519 2.17 0.88 -36.43
N THR A 520 3.13 1.40 -37.19
CA THR A 520 4.51 0.90 -37.17
C THR A 520 5.51 1.99 -36.79
N LEU A 521 6.36 1.65 -35.82
CA LEU A 521 7.49 2.45 -35.33
C LEU A 521 8.80 1.77 -35.72
N TYR A 522 9.83 2.57 -35.97
CA TYR A 522 11.11 2.12 -36.53
C TYR A 522 12.26 2.49 -35.59
N VAL A 523 13.09 1.52 -35.19
CA VAL A 523 14.22 1.76 -34.27
C VAL A 523 15.57 1.87 -34.97
N GLY A 524 15.62 1.63 -36.29
CA GLY A 524 16.82 1.56 -37.10
C GLY A 524 17.27 0.13 -37.39
N LYS A 525 17.90 -0.09 -38.55
CA LYS A 525 18.26 -1.44 -39.07
C LYS A 525 19.18 -2.27 -38.17
N HIS A 526 19.93 -1.61 -37.30
CA HIS A 526 20.85 -2.27 -36.37
C HIS A 526 20.17 -2.65 -35.05
N GLY A 527 18.89 -2.31 -34.87
CA GLY A 527 18.23 -2.38 -33.57
C GLY A 527 18.92 -1.46 -32.57
N GLY A 528 18.98 -1.91 -31.32
CA GLY A 528 19.68 -1.21 -30.23
C GLY A 528 18.85 -1.11 -28.97
N GLU A 529 19.40 -0.42 -27.98
CA GLU A 529 18.68 -0.11 -26.75
C GLU A 529 17.76 1.10 -26.94
N LEU A 530 16.52 0.93 -26.52
CA LEU A 530 15.52 1.98 -26.53
C LEU A 530 14.61 1.85 -25.32
N MET A 531 13.80 2.87 -25.15
CA MET A 531 12.72 2.91 -24.22
C MET A 531 11.44 3.23 -24.95
N PHE A 532 10.32 2.75 -24.42
CA PHE A 532 9.02 3.18 -24.87
C PHE A 532 8.24 3.77 -23.70
N VAL A 533 7.35 4.69 -24.03
CA VAL A 533 6.38 5.24 -23.09
C VAL A 533 5.01 5.07 -23.70
N ASN A 534 4.15 4.32 -23.00
CA ASN A 534 2.72 4.34 -23.20
C ASN A 534 2.12 5.40 -22.29
N ARG A 535 1.33 6.33 -22.84
CA ARG A 535 0.69 7.42 -22.09
C ARG A 535 -0.80 7.32 -22.24
N THR A 536 -1.49 7.37 -21.11
CA THR A 536 -2.93 7.63 -21.05
C THR A 536 -3.17 8.85 -20.19
N TYR A 537 -3.99 9.80 -20.66
CA TYR A 537 -4.39 10.98 -19.91
C TYR A 537 -5.90 10.97 -19.72
N LEU A 538 -6.32 11.25 -18.49
CA LEU A 538 -7.71 11.37 -18.05
C LEU A 538 -8.60 10.22 -18.54
N SER A 539 -8.55 9.10 -17.82
CA SER A 539 -9.48 7.97 -18.02
C SER A 539 -10.92 8.42 -17.80
N ASP A 540 -11.85 7.85 -18.57
CA ASP A 540 -13.27 8.16 -18.47
C ASP A 540 -13.84 7.75 -17.09
N GLN A 541 -14.93 8.37 -16.68
CA GLN A 541 -15.54 8.15 -15.37
C GLN A 541 -15.92 6.67 -15.18
N GLY A 542 -15.57 6.12 -14.01
CA GLY A 542 -15.81 4.71 -13.69
C GLY A 542 -14.73 3.75 -14.22
N ARG A 543 -13.67 4.27 -14.84
CA ARG A 543 -12.50 3.48 -15.27
C ARG A 543 -11.29 3.67 -14.34
N ASP A 544 -10.42 2.67 -14.33
CA ASP A 544 -9.16 2.73 -13.60
C ASP A 544 -8.16 3.70 -14.24
N GLY A 545 -6.95 3.80 -13.69
CA GLY A 545 -5.94 4.76 -14.12
C GLY A 545 -5.51 4.61 -15.58
N THR A 546 -5.69 3.43 -16.18
CA THR A 546 -5.36 3.16 -17.59
C THR A 546 -6.54 3.32 -18.55
N GLY A 547 -7.77 3.31 -18.04
CA GLY A 547 -8.95 3.33 -18.90
C GLY A 547 -9.32 1.96 -19.49
N TRP A 548 -8.58 0.89 -19.18
CA TRP A 548 -8.87 -0.46 -19.65
C TRP A 548 -9.81 -1.22 -18.71
N GLY A 549 -9.64 -1.05 -17.40
CA GLY A 549 -10.43 -1.75 -16.41
C GLY A 549 -11.47 -0.86 -15.73
N PRO A 550 -12.44 -1.47 -15.02
CA PRO A 550 -13.35 -0.74 -14.14
C PRO A 550 -12.60 -0.18 -12.92
N ALA A 551 -12.97 1.02 -12.47
CA ALA A 551 -12.40 1.69 -11.30
C ALA A 551 -12.72 0.96 -9.98
N ALA A 552 -13.92 0.38 -9.90
CA ALA A 552 -14.51 -0.12 -8.65
C ALA A 552 -14.46 -1.65 -8.49
N SER A 553 -14.24 -2.40 -9.58
CA SER A 553 -14.26 -3.87 -9.55
C SER A 553 -12.83 -4.44 -9.53
N PRO A 554 -12.58 -5.51 -8.76
CA PRO A 554 -11.30 -6.22 -8.72
C PRO A 554 -11.03 -7.08 -9.97
N ASP A 555 -11.94 -7.11 -10.95
CA ASP A 555 -11.89 -8.01 -12.11
C ASP A 555 -10.54 -7.98 -12.85
N LEU A 556 -10.04 -9.17 -13.21
CA LEU A 556 -8.80 -9.40 -13.98
C LEU A 556 -9.06 -9.42 -15.50
N GLY A 557 -10.31 -9.27 -15.95
CA GLY A 557 -10.77 -9.49 -17.32
C GLY A 557 -10.29 -8.51 -18.41
N ALA A 558 -9.56 -7.44 -18.07
CA ALA A 558 -8.89 -6.57 -19.04
C ALA A 558 -7.39 -6.48 -18.68
N GLY A 559 -6.59 -7.35 -19.30
CA GLY A 559 -5.15 -7.46 -19.05
C GLY A 559 -4.33 -6.35 -19.72
N MET A 560 -3.04 -6.27 -19.37
CA MET A 560 -2.07 -5.51 -20.15
C MET A 560 -2.09 -5.92 -21.62
N PRO A 561 -1.67 -5.03 -22.54
CA PRO A 561 -1.45 -5.39 -23.94
C PRO A 561 -0.59 -6.64 -24.06
N THR A 562 -1.00 -7.60 -24.88
CA THR A 562 -0.19 -8.81 -25.13
C THR A 562 0.86 -8.53 -26.19
N TYR A 563 2.00 -9.18 -26.11
CA TYR A 563 3.10 -8.93 -27.06
C TYR A 563 3.86 -10.19 -27.47
N THR A 564 4.35 -10.18 -28.71
CA THR A 564 5.14 -11.26 -29.31
C THR A 564 6.32 -10.71 -30.09
N GLY A 565 7.39 -11.49 -30.19
CA GLY A 565 8.60 -11.12 -30.94
C GLY A 565 8.79 -11.98 -32.19
N THR A 566 9.54 -11.47 -33.16
CA THR A 566 10.07 -12.26 -34.27
C THR A 566 11.52 -11.84 -34.52
N LEU A 567 12.44 -12.79 -34.54
CA LEU A 567 13.86 -12.54 -34.85
C LEU A 567 14.09 -12.46 -36.36
N ALA A 568 15.25 -11.95 -36.77
CA ALA A 568 15.62 -11.80 -38.19
C ALA A 568 15.59 -13.11 -38.99
N ASN A 569 15.80 -14.26 -38.33
CA ASN A 569 15.72 -15.59 -38.97
C ASN A 569 14.28 -16.15 -39.03
N GLY A 570 13.27 -15.39 -38.62
CA GLY A 570 11.86 -15.79 -38.60
C GLY A 570 11.41 -16.51 -37.33
N THR A 571 12.29 -16.74 -36.35
CA THR A 571 11.92 -17.37 -35.07
C THR A 571 10.93 -16.50 -34.31
N LYS A 572 9.76 -17.06 -33.97
CA LYS A 572 8.74 -16.39 -33.15
C LYS A 572 9.06 -16.54 -31.66
N LEU A 573 8.83 -15.48 -30.90
CA LEU A 573 9.05 -15.43 -29.46
C LEU A 573 7.71 -15.21 -28.75
N SER A 574 7.45 -16.01 -27.73
CA SER A 574 6.41 -15.76 -26.73
C SER A 574 6.70 -14.49 -25.91
N SER A 575 5.72 -13.98 -25.16
CA SER A 575 5.90 -12.81 -24.29
C SER A 575 7.02 -13.02 -23.26
N ALA A 576 7.10 -14.21 -22.66
CA ALA A 576 8.18 -14.56 -21.73
C ALA A 576 9.57 -14.54 -22.38
N GLU A 577 9.67 -14.99 -23.64
CA GLU A 577 10.91 -14.92 -24.41
C GLU A 577 11.26 -13.50 -24.84
N VAL A 578 10.26 -12.67 -25.15
CA VAL A 578 10.46 -11.23 -25.39
C VAL A 578 11.01 -10.54 -24.15
N VAL A 579 10.41 -10.76 -22.97
CA VAL A 579 10.92 -10.21 -21.71
C VAL A 579 12.36 -10.66 -21.47
N LYS A 580 12.64 -11.95 -21.65
CA LYS A 580 13.98 -12.51 -21.42
C LYS A 580 15.03 -11.99 -22.39
N GLN A 581 14.70 -11.85 -23.67
CA GLN A 581 15.67 -11.52 -24.71
C GLN A 581 15.77 -10.00 -24.95
N PHE A 582 14.63 -9.33 -25.03
CA PHE A 582 14.55 -7.92 -25.39
C PHE A 582 14.48 -7.04 -24.14
N GLY A 583 13.73 -7.45 -23.12
CA GLY A 583 13.55 -6.67 -21.90
C GLY A 583 14.87 -6.30 -21.21
N ARG A 584 14.94 -5.09 -20.66
CA ARG A 584 16.06 -4.61 -19.84
C ARG A 584 15.52 -4.02 -18.54
N PRO A 585 16.20 -4.23 -17.40
CA PRO A 585 15.79 -3.61 -16.15
C PRO A 585 15.91 -2.08 -16.26
N MET A 586 14.98 -1.39 -15.60
CA MET A 586 15.08 0.04 -15.34
C MET A 586 15.53 0.29 -13.90
N GLU A 587 16.41 1.27 -13.76
CA GLU A 587 16.76 1.84 -12.46
C GLU A 587 15.81 2.98 -12.11
N ALA A 588 15.91 3.45 -10.86
CA ALA A 588 15.28 4.69 -10.45
C ALA A 588 15.74 5.85 -11.37
N PRO A 589 14.81 6.67 -11.89
CA PRO A 589 15.16 7.82 -12.69
C PRO A 589 15.95 8.82 -11.83
N LYS A 590 17.00 9.41 -12.42
CA LYS A 590 17.85 10.41 -11.77
C LYS A 590 17.49 11.80 -12.29
N PRO A 591 17.43 12.85 -11.44
CA PRO A 591 17.14 14.19 -11.91
C PRO A 591 18.24 14.67 -12.86
N PRO A 592 17.89 15.40 -13.94
CA PRO A 592 18.87 15.86 -14.92
C PRO A 592 19.77 16.98 -14.40
N VAL A 593 19.38 17.65 -13.31
CA VAL A 593 20.14 18.71 -12.63
C VAL A 593 20.14 18.39 -11.14
N THR A 594 21.32 18.35 -10.51
CA THR A 594 21.42 18.14 -9.06
C THR A 594 21.10 19.41 -8.27
N ALA A 595 20.82 19.27 -6.97
CA ALA A 595 20.61 20.41 -6.09
C ALA A 595 21.82 21.36 -6.06
N GLU A 596 23.05 20.82 -6.10
CA GLU A 596 24.27 21.62 -6.14
C GLU A 596 24.43 22.37 -7.47
N GLN A 597 24.14 21.72 -8.59
CA GLN A 597 24.19 22.36 -9.90
C GLN A 597 23.16 23.49 -10.02
N TRP A 598 21.98 23.29 -9.45
CA TRP A 598 20.94 24.31 -9.38
C TRP A 598 21.36 25.49 -8.50
N ASP A 599 21.89 25.24 -7.31
CA ASP A 599 22.42 26.29 -6.42
C ASP A 599 23.55 27.09 -7.08
N MET A 600 24.45 26.44 -7.81
CA MET A 600 25.49 27.10 -8.59
C MET A 600 24.93 28.00 -9.69
N LEU A 601 23.84 27.58 -10.33
CA LEU A 601 23.16 28.36 -11.36
C LEU A 601 22.46 29.58 -10.75
N VAL A 602 21.70 29.38 -9.67
CA VAL A 602 21.00 30.43 -8.94
C VAL A 602 21.96 31.52 -8.46
N ASN A 603 23.12 31.14 -7.94
CA ASN A 603 24.13 32.05 -7.40
C ASN A 603 25.22 32.45 -8.41
N ALA A 604 25.08 32.11 -9.69
CA ALA A 604 26.09 32.41 -10.69
C ALA A 604 26.25 33.93 -10.89
N LYS A 605 27.50 34.41 -10.88
CA LYS A 605 27.82 35.81 -11.19
C LYS A 605 27.40 36.24 -12.60
N GLY A 606 27.28 35.28 -13.52
CA GLY A 606 26.85 35.49 -14.90
C GLY A 606 25.37 35.17 -15.13
N ASN A 607 24.54 35.36 -14.10
CA ASN A 607 23.10 35.49 -14.31
C ASN A 607 22.79 36.86 -14.92
N ASP A 608 21.66 36.98 -15.61
CA ASP A 608 21.18 38.25 -16.15
C ASP A 608 21.19 39.30 -15.03
N PRO A 609 21.95 40.39 -15.16
CA PRO A 609 22.05 41.40 -14.11
C PRO A 609 20.72 42.12 -13.83
N ALA A 610 19.71 41.99 -14.70
CA ALA A 610 18.37 42.46 -14.44
C ALA A 610 17.55 41.52 -13.53
N LEU A 611 18.00 40.28 -13.32
CA LEU A 611 17.40 39.32 -12.40
C LEU A 611 18.08 39.41 -11.03
N ASP A 612 17.30 39.24 -9.96
CA ASP A 612 17.86 39.06 -8.61
C ASP A 612 18.11 37.56 -8.41
N PRO A 613 19.33 37.08 -8.09
CA PRO A 613 19.62 35.67 -7.80
C PRO A 613 18.62 35.01 -6.85
N ALA A 614 18.09 35.77 -5.89
CA ALA A 614 17.13 35.31 -4.91
C ALA A 614 15.70 35.18 -5.47
N THR A 615 15.41 35.71 -6.65
CA THR A 615 14.16 35.51 -7.42
C THR A 615 14.40 34.85 -8.78
N ALA A 616 15.65 34.68 -9.20
CA ALA A 616 15.98 34.25 -10.55
C ALA A 616 15.43 32.84 -10.82
N PRO A 617 14.77 32.61 -11.96
CA PRO A 617 14.52 33.52 -13.08
C PRO A 617 13.11 34.15 -13.05
N ALA A 618 12.39 34.08 -11.93
CA ALA A 618 11.10 34.72 -11.77
C ALA A 618 11.19 36.23 -11.94
N ARG A 619 10.15 36.81 -12.54
CA ARG A 619 10.09 38.23 -12.89
C ARG A 619 8.92 38.90 -12.18
N LYS A 620 9.06 40.20 -11.89
CA LYS A 620 8.00 41.05 -11.32
C LYS A 620 6.81 41.16 -12.26
N ILE A 621 7.06 41.28 -13.56
CA ILE A 621 6.05 41.15 -14.61
C ILE A 621 6.14 39.71 -15.12
N PRO A 622 5.20 38.83 -14.74
CA PRO A 622 5.21 37.43 -15.09
C PRO A 622 5.11 37.26 -16.62
N LEU A 623 5.94 36.39 -17.20
CA LEU A 623 5.94 36.09 -18.63
C LEU A 623 5.91 34.58 -18.84
N TRP A 624 4.90 34.10 -19.56
CA TRP A 624 4.82 32.71 -20.00
C TRP A 624 5.68 32.52 -21.25
N GLU A 625 6.46 31.45 -21.26
CA GLU A 625 7.33 31.08 -22.38
C GLU A 625 7.03 29.65 -22.85
N LYS A 626 7.19 29.39 -24.14
CA LYS A 626 7.18 28.02 -24.66
C LYS A 626 8.40 27.26 -24.16
N TYR A 627 8.18 26.03 -23.73
CA TYR A 627 9.27 25.10 -23.46
C TYR A 627 9.80 24.54 -24.78
N TRP A 628 11.12 24.66 -24.97
CA TRP A 628 11.82 24.18 -26.15
C TRP A 628 12.68 22.95 -25.84
N ASN A 629 13.59 23.13 -24.90
CA ASN A 629 14.41 22.08 -24.29
C ASN A 629 14.96 22.57 -22.94
N VAL A 630 15.58 21.70 -22.14
CA VAL A 630 16.10 22.03 -20.81
C VAL A 630 17.14 23.16 -20.89
N LYS A 631 18.06 23.08 -21.86
CA LYS A 631 19.17 24.04 -21.98
C LYS A 631 18.68 25.46 -22.24
N TYR A 632 17.72 25.63 -23.13
CA TYR A 632 17.17 26.94 -23.49
C TYR A 632 16.16 27.46 -22.46
N SER A 633 15.23 26.59 -22.04
CA SER A 633 14.04 27.00 -21.29
C SER A 633 14.33 27.10 -19.79
N ILE A 634 15.06 26.14 -19.23
CA ILE A 634 15.29 26.06 -17.78
C ILE A 634 16.65 26.65 -17.39
N LEU A 635 17.73 26.25 -18.07
CA LEU A 635 19.07 26.75 -17.74
C LEU A 635 19.30 28.15 -18.34
N GLY A 636 18.83 28.34 -19.56
CA GLY A 636 18.95 29.61 -20.29
C GLY A 636 18.14 30.76 -19.70
N SER A 637 17.09 30.50 -18.93
CA SER A 637 16.26 31.55 -18.32
C SER A 637 17.01 32.39 -17.28
N PHE A 638 18.15 31.91 -16.78
CA PHE A 638 19.03 32.66 -15.89
C PHE A 638 19.98 33.61 -16.65
N LYS A 639 20.06 33.51 -17.98
CA LYS A 639 20.99 34.28 -18.82
C LYS A 639 20.35 35.55 -19.36
N THR A 640 21.19 36.53 -19.68
CA THR A 640 20.74 37.72 -20.41
C THR A 640 20.07 37.32 -21.74
N PRO A 641 19.17 38.14 -22.30
CA PRO A 641 18.58 37.87 -23.62
C PRO A 641 19.64 37.61 -24.70
N GLU A 642 20.76 38.34 -24.67
CA GLU A 642 21.85 38.17 -25.63
C GLU A 642 22.55 36.81 -25.48
N GLU A 643 22.92 36.42 -24.26
CA GLU A 643 23.55 35.13 -24.01
C GLU A 643 22.60 33.96 -24.26
N ARG A 644 21.33 34.09 -23.84
CA ARG A 644 20.30 33.07 -24.08
C ARG A 644 20.04 32.87 -25.58
N SER A 645 20.09 33.93 -26.38
CA SER A 645 19.92 33.84 -27.84
C SER A 645 20.96 32.97 -28.55
N LYS A 646 22.12 32.75 -27.91
CA LYS A 646 23.21 31.90 -28.41
C LYS A 646 22.95 30.42 -28.13
N ILE A 647 21.96 30.07 -27.31
CA ILE A 647 21.58 28.70 -26.98
C ILE A 647 20.60 28.16 -28.03
N PRO A 648 20.89 27.04 -28.70
CA PRO A 648 19.95 26.41 -29.63
C PRO A 648 18.66 25.96 -28.93
N TYR A 649 17.51 26.45 -29.39
CA TYR A 649 16.20 26.04 -28.90
C TYR A 649 15.54 24.97 -29.78
N GLN A 650 15.84 24.93 -31.08
CA GLN A 650 15.31 23.92 -32.00
C GLN A 650 16.00 22.57 -31.80
N GLY A 651 15.23 21.50 -31.70
CA GLY A 651 15.75 20.14 -31.53
C GLY A 651 14.70 19.17 -30.99
N ALA A 652 15.14 17.94 -30.68
CA ALA A 652 14.30 16.96 -30.00
C ALA A 652 13.94 17.47 -28.60
N ILE A 653 12.67 17.32 -28.22
CA ILE A 653 12.17 17.68 -26.89
C ILE A 653 12.77 16.70 -25.88
N ASP A 654 13.44 17.23 -24.86
CA ASP A 654 13.99 16.51 -23.72
C ASP A 654 13.02 16.58 -22.51
N GLY A 655 13.40 16.04 -21.36
CA GLY A 655 12.55 16.09 -20.16
C GLY A 655 11.32 15.18 -20.22
N GLY A 656 11.28 14.20 -21.13
CA GLY A 656 10.16 13.26 -21.28
C GLY A 656 8.96 13.80 -22.07
N GLY A 657 9.09 14.99 -22.68
CA GLY A 657 8.11 15.53 -23.62
C GLY A 657 8.01 14.74 -24.92
N ASP A 658 7.05 15.13 -25.74
CA ASP A 658 6.75 14.48 -27.03
C ASP A 658 6.24 15.50 -28.05
N PRO A 659 6.32 15.22 -29.36
CA PRO A 659 6.01 16.19 -30.41
C PRO A 659 4.53 16.62 -30.49
N GLU A 660 3.61 15.84 -29.92
CA GLU A 660 2.16 16.12 -29.95
C GLU A 660 1.71 16.98 -28.76
N THR A 661 2.61 17.21 -27.79
CA THR A 661 2.34 18.02 -26.60
C THR A 661 3.14 19.32 -26.64
N GLU A 662 2.42 20.44 -26.59
CA GLU A 662 3.01 21.77 -26.44
C GLU A 662 2.96 22.22 -24.99
N TYR A 663 4.09 22.70 -24.47
CA TYR A 663 4.22 23.15 -23.10
C TYR A 663 4.54 24.65 -23.07
N LEU A 664 3.78 25.39 -22.26
CA LEU A 664 4.19 26.70 -21.76
C LEU A 664 4.60 26.56 -20.30
N PHE A 665 5.52 27.39 -19.83
CA PHE A 665 5.88 27.43 -18.42
C PHE A 665 6.15 28.86 -17.97
N ILE A 666 6.11 29.05 -16.66
CA ILE A 666 6.47 30.30 -16.01
C ILE A 666 7.11 30.03 -14.66
N GLN A 667 8.15 30.79 -14.32
CA GLN A 667 8.77 30.76 -13.00
C GLN A 667 8.35 32.02 -12.23
N LEU A 668 7.96 31.82 -10.97
CA LEU A 668 7.32 32.79 -10.11
C LEU A 668 8.04 32.88 -8.76
N SER A 669 7.91 34.01 -8.07
CA SER A 669 8.45 34.18 -6.72
C SER A 669 7.44 34.89 -5.83
N ARG A 670 7.22 34.33 -4.64
CA ARG A 670 6.37 34.91 -3.60
C ARG A 670 6.89 36.26 -3.07
N LYS A 671 8.14 36.63 -3.38
CA LYS A 671 8.68 37.96 -3.05
C LYS A 671 8.01 39.09 -3.84
N PHE A 672 7.40 38.79 -4.98
CA PHE A 672 6.59 39.76 -5.73
C PHE A 672 5.13 39.82 -5.24
N GLY A 673 4.67 38.79 -4.53
CA GLY A 673 3.37 38.73 -3.86
C GLY A 673 3.01 37.28 -3.51
N PRO A 674 2.31 37.03 -2.37
CA PRO A 674 1.97 35.69 -1.91
C PRO A 674 0.88 34.99 -2.76
N VAL A 675 0.18 35.74 -3.61
CA VAL A 675 -0.87 35.26 -4.49
C VAL A 675 -0.54 35.66 -5.92
N TYR A 676 -0.59 34.70 -6.85
CA TYR A 676 -0.53 34.95 -8.30
C TYR A 676 -1.89 34.64 -8.92
N VAL A 677 -2.38 35.54 -9.77
CA VAL A 677 -3.66 35.38 -10.48
C VAL A 677 -3.39 35.25 -11.96
N MET A 678 -3.86 34.17 -12.55
CA MET A 678 -3.74 33.85 -13.97
C MET A 678 -5.12 33.94 -14.64
N ARG A 679 -5.20 34.58 -15.79
CA ARG A 679 -6.41 34.74 -16.60
C ARG A 679 -6.11 34.48 -18.07
N GLY A 680 -7.10 34.02 -18.81
CA GLY A 680 -7.00 33.75 -20.24
C GLY A 680 -8.27 33.10 -20.77
N LYS A 681 -8.32 32.87 -22.08
CA LYS A 681 -9.41 32.14 -22.74
C LYS A 681 -9.08 30.65 -22.78
N MET A 682 -10.03 29.80 -22.39
CA MET A 682 -9.88 28.35 -22.50
C MET A 682 -10.08 27.93 -23.97
N PRO A 683 -9.18 27.14 -24.59
CA PRO A 683 -9.48 26.51 -25.87
C PRO A 683 -10.67 25.57 -25.72
N THR A 684 -11.43 25.33 -26.79
CA THR A 684 -12.42 24.26 -26.78
C THR A 684 -11.73 22.91 -26.58
N PHE A 685 -12.30 22.10 -25.69
CA PHE A 685 -11.86 20.76 -25.36
C PHE A 685 -13.10 19.84 -25.34
N PRO A 686 -12.96 18.54 -25.63
CA PRO A 686 -14.07 17.63 -25.45
C PRO A 686 -14.42 17.53 -23.94
N ASN A 687 -15.57 17.02 -23.48
CA ASN A 687 -15.73 16.63 -22.06
C ASN A 687 -15.96 15.12 -21.95
N THR A 688 -14.88 14.35 -21.96
CA THR A 688 -14.93 12.89 -22.08
C THR A 688 -14.95 12.16 -20.76
N TYR A 689 -14.67 12.84 -19.65
CA TYR A 689 -14.65 12.20 -18.35
C TYR A 689 -16.05 11.70 -17.96
N ALA A 690 -17.01 12.60 -17.77
CA ALA A 690 -18.39 12.21 -17.45
C ALA A 690 -19.28 12.07 -18.70
N GLY A 691 -19.05 12.89 -19.72
CA GLY A 691 -20.00 13.06 -20.83
C GLY A 691 -21.39 13.51 -20.34
N THR A 692 -22.39 13.40 -21.21
CA THR A 692 -23.80 13.71 -20.87
C THR A 692 -24.49 12.55 -20.14
N SER A 693 -23.97 11.33 -20.26
CA SER A 693 -24.57 10.09 -19.74
C SER A 693 -23.95 9.60 -18.42
N GLY A 694 -22.87 10.24 -17.94
CA GLY A 694 -22.11 9.80 -16.76
C GLY A 694 -21.19 8.60 -17.02
N LYS A 695 -21.02 8.18 -18.28
CA LYS A 695 -20.15 7.06 -18.72
C LYS A 695 -19.03 7.49 -19.66
N GLY A 696 -18.79 8.80 -19.74
CA GLY A 696 -17.97 9.42 -20.78
C GLY A 696 -18.80 9.91 -21.95
N LEU A 697 -18.16 10.62 -22.87
CA LEU A 697 -18.81 11.22 -24.02
C LEU A 697 -19.06 10.19 -25.12
N ASP A 698 -20.27 10.12 -25.69
CA ASP A 698 -20.65 9.10 -26.66
C ASP A 698 -19.91 9.23 -28.00
N VAL A 699 -19.74 10.46 -28.49
CA VAL A 699 -19.10 10.76 -29.78
C VAL A 699 -17.95 11.73 -29.56
N MET A 700 -16.79 11.45 -30.17
CA MET A 700 -15.64 12.37 -30.12
C MET A 700 -15.93 13.65 -30.93
N PRO A 701 -16.01 14.84 -30.33
CA PRO A 701 -16.32 16.07 -31.03
C PRO A 701 -15.05 16.68 -31.63
N GLN A 702 -15.22 17.63 -32.54
CA GLN A 702 -14.15 18.53 -32.92
C GLN A 702 -13.86 19.50 -31.75
N ALA A 703 -12.58 19.77 -31.50
CA ALA A 703 -12.12 20.68 -30.46
C ALA A 703 -10.76 21.26 -30.87
N GLN A 704 -10.39 22.43 -30.33
CA GLN A 704 -9.10 23.06 -30.60
C GLN A 704 -7.93 22.29 -29.98
N THR A 705 -8.15 21.64 -28.83
CA THR A 705 -7.18 20.76 -28.18
C THR A 705 -7.89 19.55 -27.60
N GLN A 706 -7.23 18.38 -27.58
CA GLN A 706 -7.81 17.20 -26.94
C GLN A 706 -7.67 17.23 -25.43
N TYR A 707 -6.62 17.84 -24.89
CA TYR A 707 -6.38 17.90 -23.46
C TYR A 707 -5.62 19.16 -23.06
N TRP A 708 -6.08 19.80 -22.00
CA TRP A 708 -5.42 20.95 -21.38
C TRP A 708 -5.22 20.69 -19.89
N SER A 709 -4.04 21.02 -19.38
CA SER A 709 -3.73 20.90 -17.95
C SER A 709 -2.78 21.98 -17.49
N LEU A 710 -2.93 22.41 -16.24
CA LEU A 710 -2.03 23.29 -15.53
C LEU A 710 -1.49 22.57 -14.29
N VAL A 711 -0.18 22.51 -14.11
CA VAL A 711 0.45 21.93 -12.92
C VAL A 711 1.27 22.96 -12.17
N SER A 712 1.23 22.86 -10.84
CA SER A 712 2.13 23.51 -9.90
C SER A 712 3.34 22.61 -9.69
N CYS A 713 4.53 23.19 -9.86
CA CYS A 713 5.78 22.45 -9.91
C CYS A 713 6.79 22.97 -8.89
N GLU A 714 7.58 22.04 -8.33
CA GLU A 714 8.84 22.34 -7.67
C GLU A 714 9.95 22.56 -8.72
N ALA A 715 11.16 22.91 -8.28
CA ALA A 715 12.29 23.14 -9.19
C ALA A 715 12.80 21.84 -9.82
N MET A 716 13.62 21.98 -10.87
CA MET A 716 14.10 20.84 -11.67
C MET A 716 14.83 19.74 -10.87
N PRO A 717 15.64 20.06 -9.83
CA PRO A 717 16.27 19.02 -9.03
C PRO A 717 15.29 18.10 -8.29
N SER A 718 14.14 18.63 -7.90
CA SER A 718 13.05 17.83 -7.34
C SER A 718 12.29 17.09 -8.44
N GLY A 719 11.96 17.83 -9.52
CA GLY A 719 11.16 17.32 -10.62
C GLY A 719 9.73 16.91 -10.22
N GLN A 720 9.28 17.26 -9.02
CA GLN A 720 7.95 16.94 -8.52
C GLN A 720 6.93 18.03 -8.88
N ILE A 721 5.67 17.61 -9.00
CA ILE A 721 4.53 18.53 -8.96
C ILE A 721 3.95 18.55 -7.55
N VAL A 722 3.21 19.62 -7.25
CA VAL A 722 2.54 19.85 -5.97
C VAL A 722 1.04 19.62 -6.10
N ASP A 723 0.47 20.14 -7.19
CA ASP A 723 -0.97 20.18 -7.44
C ASP A 723 -1.24 20.40 -8.93
N ALA A 724 -2.46 20.13 -9.39
CA ALA A 724 -2.86 20.24 -10.80
C ALA A 724 -4.33 20.60 -11.01
N LEU A 725 -4.60 21.15 -12.19
CA LEU A 725 -5.92 21.38 -12.75
C LEU A 725 -5.97 20.85 -14.18
N THR A 726 -7.12 20.32 -14.56
CA THR A 726 -7.47 19.98 -15.95
C THR A 726 -8.59 20.87 -16.44
N ASP A 727 -8.76 20.95 -17.76
CA ASP A 727 -9.78 21.78 -18.42
C ASP A 727 -11.16 21.76 -17.74
N MET A 728 -11.73 20.57 -17.50
CA MET A 728 -13.05 20.39 -16.88
C MET A 728 -13.13 20.79 -15.40
N GLN A 729 -12.00 21.05 -14.74
CA GLN A 729 -11.91 21.47 -13.34
C GLN A 729 -11.83 22.99 -13.20
N VAL A 730 -11.72 23.72 -14.30
CA VAL A 730 -11.60 25.18 -14.33
C VAL A 730 -12.97 25.79 -14.65
N PRO A 731 -13.54 26.63 -13.76
CA PRO A 731 -14.79 27.32 -14.06
C PRO A 731 -14.54 28.39 -15.12
N LEU A 732 -15.45 28.47 -16.09
CA LEU A 732 -15.39 29.43 -17.19
C LEU A 732 -16.56 30.41 -17.10
N ASP A 733 -16.31 31.67 -17.48
CA ASP A 733 -17.37 32.65 -17.70
C ASP A 733 -18.15 32.39 -19.01
N ALA A 734 -19.14 33.23 -19.31
CA ALA A 734 -19.97 33.10 -20.50
C ALA A 734 -19.18 33.24 -21.83
N ASP A 735 -18.02 33.90 -21.78
CA ASP A 735 -17.12 34.08 -22.92
C ASP A 735 -16.04 32.99 -22.98
N GLY A 736 -16.04 32.03 -22.06
CA GLY A 736 -15.06 30.95 -22.00
C GLY A 736 -13.71 31.36 -21.40
N ASN A 737 -13.65 32.46 -20.64
CA ASN A 737 -12.45 32.87 -19.93
C ASN A 737 -12.38 32.23 -18.55
N TYR A 738 -11.16 31.96 -18.09
CA TYR A 738 -10.90 31.44 -16.75
C TYR A 738 -10.20 32.48 -15.87
N THR A 739 -10.37 32.31 -14.56
CA THR A 739 -9.50 32.89 -13.53
C THR A 739 -8.99 31.78 -12.61
N ILE A 740 -7.67 31.68 -12.47
CA ILE A 740 -7.00 30.71 -11.61
C ILE A 740 -6.14 31.46 -10.60
N VAL A 741 -6.33 31.14 -9.32
CA VAL A 741 -5.51 31.66 -8.22
C VAL A 741 -4.48 30.61 -7.82
N TYR A 742 -3.22 31.03 -7.81
CA TYR A 742 -2.07 30.24 -7.38
C TYR A 742 -1.50 30.81 -6.09
N SER A 743 -1.63 30.08 -4.99
CA SER A 743 -1.17 30.52 -3.67
C SER A 743 -0.93 29.31 -2.77
N ARG A 744 -0.24 29.51 -1.64
CA ARG A 744 -0.25 28.50 -0.57
C ARG A 744 -1.61 28.47 0.11
N GLN A 745 -1.95 27.36 0.77
CA GLN A 745 -3.23 27.18 1.46
C GLN A 745 -3.53 28.33 2.45
N GLN A 746 -2.54 28.77 3.23
CA GLN A 746 -2.72 29.86 4.20
C GLN A 746 -3.01 31.23 3.57
N ASP A 747 -2.58 31.44 2.33
CA ASP A 747 -2.75 32.71 1.60
C ASP A 747 -3.93 32.67 0.63
N ARG A 748 -4.63 31.53 0.54
CA ARG A 748 -5.77 31.38 -0.36
C ARG A 748 -6.85 32.42 -0.02
N PRO A 749 -7.24 33.27 -0.99
CA PRO A 749 -8.42 34.12 -0.87
C PRO A 749 -9.68 33.31 -0.61
N ALA A 750 -10.51 33.73 0.34
CA ALA A 750 -11.74 33.01 0.69
C ALA A 750 -12.74 32.94 -0.47
N ASN A 751 -12.70 33.91 -1.38
CA ASN A 751 -13.52 33.95 -2.59
C ASN A 751 -12.87 33.22 -3.80
N ALA A 752 -11.68 32.62 -3.66
CA ALA A 752 -11.08 31.80 -4.71
C ALA A 752 -11.70 30.38 -4.70
N THR A 753 -12.97 30.30 -5.10
CA THR A 753 -13.79 29.09 -5.11
C THR A 753 -14.48 28.90 -6.45
N LEU A 754 -14.83 27.65 -6.77
CA LEU A 754 -15.53 27.31 -8.02
C LEU A 754 -16.86 28.06 -8.15
N ASP A 755 -17.61 28.21 -7.06
CA ASP A 755 -18.88 28.96 -7.01
C ASP A 755 -18.71 30.44 -7.38
N ASN A 756 -17.53 31.01 -7.13
CA ASN A 756 -17.18 32.37 -7.50
C ASN A 756 -16.51 32.47 -8.88
N GLY A 757 -16.50 31.40 -9.67
CA GLY A 757 -15.86 31.37 -10.98
C GLY A 757 -14.32 31.38 -10.92
N VAL A 758 -13.73 30.92 -9.80
CA VAL A 758 -12.28 30.93 -9.59
C VAL A 758 -11.79 29.53 -9.25
N ALA A 759 -10.91 28.97 -10.08
CA ALA A 759 -10.16 27.78 -9.71
C ALA A 759 -8.96 28.15 -8.84
N TRP A 760 -8.52 27.21 -8.01
CA TRP A 760 -7.34 27.38 -7.16
C TRP A 760 -6.42 26.17 -7.24
N ILE A 761 -5.11 26.45 -7.22
CA ILE A 761 -4.04 25.47 -7.27
C ILE A 761 -2.96 25.83 -6.23
N GLU A 762 -2.46 24.83 -5.49
CA GLU A 762 -1.53 25.02 -4.38
C GLU A 762 -0.13 25.39 -4.87
N TRP A 763 0.40 26.49 -4.34
CA TRP A 763 1.81 26.85 -4.44
C TRP A 763 2.64 25.98 -3.53
N SER A 764 3.74 25.42 -4.05
CA SER A 764 4.66 24.58 -3.27
C SER A 764 4.90 25.13 -1.85
N PRO A 765 4.48 24.40 -0.80
CA PRO A 765 4.82 24.76 0.57
C PRO A 765 6.32 24.58 0.82
N ARG A 766 7.01 23.78 -0.01
CA ARG A 766 8.46 23.54 0.03
C ARG A 766 9.27 24.48 -0.86
N GLY A 767 8.65 25.39 -1.61
CA GLY A 767 9.35 26.23 -2.58
C GLY A 767 9.97 25.41 -3.72
N GLU A 768 11.30 25.41 -3.83
CA GLU A 768 12.02 24.64 -4.86
C GLU A 768 11.96 23.12 -4.68
N GLY A 769 11.57 22.63 -3.50
CA GLY A 769 11.52 21.20 -3.24
C GLY A 769 12.87 20.55 -3.01
N ILE A 770 13.89 21.36 -2.70
CA ILE A 770 15.25 20.92 -2.39
C ILE A 770 15.37 20.77 -0.88
N ASP A 771 16.10 19.75 -0.42
CA ASP A 771 16.34 19.58 1.01
C ASP A 771 17.55 20.43 1.47
N GLY A 772 17.45 20.98 2.69
CA GLY A 772 18.53 21.74 3.32
C GLY A 772 18.47 23.26 3.09
N PRO A 773 19.47 24.00 3.59
CA PRO A 773 19.40 25.45 3.75
C PRO A 773 19.47 26.26 2.44
N LYS A 774 19.74 25.60 1.31
CA LYS A 774 19.85 26.24 -0.01
C LYS A 774 18.51 26.34 -0.74
N ASN A 775 17.46 25.72 -0.20
CA ASN A 775 16.13 25.75 -0.77
C ASN A 775 15.51 27.15 -0.69
N ARG A 776 15.10 27.71 -1.84
CA ARG A 776 14.35 28.96 -1.88
C ARG A 776 12.86 28.70 -1.69
N GLU A 777 12.38 28.94 -0.48
CA GLU A 777 10.96 28.73 -0.14
C GLU A 777 10.00 29.61 -0.96
N ASP A 778 10.46 30.75 -1.47
CA ASP A 778 9.62 31.67 -2.24
C ASP A 778 9.39 31.24 -3.70
N PHE A 779 10.13 30.23 -4.20
CA PHE A 779 10.03 29.76 -5.58
C PHE A 779 8.68 29.14 -5.89
N GLY A 780 8.18 29.37 -7.10
CA GLY A 780 7.10 28.60 -7.69
C GLY A 780 7.30 28.45 -9.20
N MET A 781 6.74 27.40 -9.77
CA MET A 781 6.68 27.23 -11.22
C MET A 781 5.31 26.69 -11.60
N LEU A 782 4.75 27.23 -12.67
CA LEU A 782 3.57 26.65 -13.30
C LEU A 782 3.95 26.14 -14.69
N MET A 783 3.37 25.00 -15.07
CA MET A 783 3.51 24.44 -16.40
C MET A 783 2.15 24.12 -16.98
N LEU A 784 1.94 24.59 -18.19
CA LEU A 784 0.68 24.51 -18.92
C LEU A 784 0.88 23.63 -20.16
N ARG A 785 -0.04 22.68 -20.37
CA ARG A 785 0.05 21.69 -21.46
C ARG A 785 -1.14 21.79 -22.38
N PHE A 786 -0.88 21.61 -23.67
CA PHE A 786 -1.87 21.46 -24.74
C PHE A 786 -1.51 20.22 -25.55
N ILE A 787 -2.39 19.22 -25.64
CA ILE A 787 -2.11 17.95 -26.29
C ILE A 787 -3.00 17.76 -27.53
N ALA A 788 -2.40 17.32 -28.63
CA ALA A 788 -3.09 16.99 -29.90
C ALA A 788 -3.98 18.15 -30.38
N ASN A 789 -3.33 19.28 -30.68
CA ASN A 789 -4.01 20.50 -31.11
C ASN A 789 -4.49 20.39 -32.56
N ASP A 790 -5.68 20.93 -32.84
CA ASP A 790 -6.21 21.01 -34.21
C ASP A 790 -5.25 21.84 -35.08
N PRO A 791 -4.70 21.28 -36.18
CA PRO A 791 -3.81 22.03 -37.08
C PRO A 791 -4.48 23.28 -37.67
N ALA A 792 -5.82 23.30 -37.78
CA ALA A 792 -6.59 24.45 -38.24
C ALA A 792 -6.70 25.57 -37.18
N TRP A 793 -6.42 25.30 -35.90
CA TRP A 793 -6.50 26.32 -34.85
C TRP A 793 -5.41 27.38 -35.04
N GLU A 794 -5.82 28.58 -35.43
CA GLU A 794 -4.89 29.69 -35.75
C GLU A 794 -4.04 30.15 -34.57
N GLN A 795 -4.59 30.13 -33.36
CA GLN A 795 -3.91 30.56 -32.15
C GLN A 795 -3.22 29.42 -31.40
N SER A 796 -3.02 28.27 -32.07
CA SER A 796 -2.40 27.09 -31.47
C SER A 796 -0.94 27.35 -31.07
N PRO A 797 -0.48 26.85 -29.91
CA PRO A 797 0.91 26.95 -29.50
C PRO A 797 1.89 26.22 -30.44
N ASN A 798 1.42 25.28 -31.27
CA ASN A 798 2.24 24.66 -32.33
C ASN A 798 2.77 25.70 -33.33
N LYS A 799 2.11 26.85 -33.48
CA LYS A 799 2.51 27.92 -34.42
C LYS A 799 3.55 28.87 -33.83
N ILE A 800 3.94 28.69 -32.57
CA ILE A 800 5.07 29.39 -31.96
C ILE A 800 6.36 28.75 -32.51
N THR A 801 6.95 29.40 -33.51
CA THR A 801 8.14 28.89 -34.21
C THR A 801 9.45 29.47 -33.69
N LYS A 802 9.38 30.55 -32.89
CA LYS A 802 10.54 31.21 -32.27
C LYS A 802 10.17 31.71 -30.87
N PRO A 803 11.14 31.75 -29.94
CA PRO A 803 10.94 32.37 -28.63
C PRO A 803 10.50 33.84 -28.75
N GLY A 804 9.57 34.27 -27.89
CA GLY A 804 9.03 35.63 -27.87
C GLY A 804 7.82 35.86 -28.77
N MET A 805 7.32 34.82 -29.46
CA MET A 805 6.10 34.89 -30.29
C MET A 805 4.83 34.46 -29.56
N GLU A 806 4.94 33.99 -28.31
CA GLU A 806 3.87 33.32 -27.57
C GLU A 806 2.58 34.15 -27.53
N ASP A 807 2.64 35.39 -27.03
CA ASP A 807 1.50 36.31 -26.92
C ASP A 807 0.91 36.64 -28.31
N ALA A 808 1.78 37.02 -29.25
CA ALA A 808 1.35 37.39 -30.61
C ALA A 808 0.67 36.25 -31.38
N VAL A 809 1.08 35.00 -31.15
CA VAL A 809 0.49 33.83 -31.81
C VAL A 809 -0.78 33.40 -31.10
N MET A 810 -0.77 33.30 -29.78
CA MET A 810 -1.87 32.72 -29.02
C MET A 810 -3.01 33.72 -28.73
N GLY A 811 -2.74 35.03 -28.79
CA GLY A 811 -3.72 36.08 -28.54
C GLY A 811 -4.47 35.86 -27.22
N LEU A 812 -5.81 35.80 -27.27
CA LEU A 812 -6.65 35.62 -26.08
C LEU A 812 -6.39 34.30 -25.31
N TYR A 813 -5.77 33.30 -25.95
CA TYR A 813 -5.43 32.03 -25.31
C TYR A 813 -4.06 32.08 -24.60
N TYR A 814 -3.27 33.15 -24.80
CA TYR A 814 -2.07 33.40 -24.01
C TYR A 814 -2.45 33.75 -22.57
N PRO A 815 -1.90 33.06 -21.56
CA PRO A 815 -2.21 33.40 -20.18
C PRO A 815 -1.53 34.70 -19.74
N HIS A 816 -2.32 35.60 -19.17
CA HIS A 816 -1.80 36.79 -18.49
C HIS A 816 -1.93 36.60 -16.98
N GLY A 817 -0.99 37.16 -16.22
CA GLY A 817 -1.14 37.13 -14.77
C GLY A 817 -0.36 38.19 -14.02
N GLU A 818 -0.73 38.35 -12.76
CA GLU A 818 -0.23 39.39 -11.87
C GLU A 818 -0.06 38.86 -10.45
N TYR A 819 0.88 39.44 -9.71
CA TYR A 819 1.00 39.21 -8.27
C TYR A 819 0.05 40.13 -7.51
N THR A 820 -0.49 39.61 -6.41
CA THR A 820 -1.36 40.33 -5.48
C THR A 820 -1.25 39.70 -4.08
N ASP A 821 -2.16 40.08 -3.19
CA ASP A 821 -2.33 39.47 -1.88
C ASP A 821 -3.79 39.04 -1.65
N LYS A 822 -3.98 38.29 -0.57
CA LYS A 822 -5.27 37.75 -0.17
C LYS A 822 -6.35 38.83 -0.05
N ALA A 823 -6.08 39.89 0.69
CA ALA A 823 -7.06 40.94 0.99
C ALA A 823 -7.46 41.72 -0.28
N THR A 824 -6.49 42.00 -1.14
CA THR A 824 -6.70 42.71 -2.41
C THR A 824 -7.56 41.89 -3.36
N PHE A 825 -7.29 40.58 -3.49
CA PHE A 825 -8.13 39.71 -4.32
C PHE A 825 -9.54 39.53 -3.74
N GLU A 826 -9.68 39.41 -2.42
CA GLU A 826 -10.99 39.35 -1.76
C GLU A 826 -11.84 40.61 -2.02
N ALA A 827 -11.21 41.79 -2.03
CA ALA A 827 -11.89 43.06 -2.27
C ALA A 827 -12.30 43.27 -3.74
N LEU A 828 -11.46 42.86 -4.70
CA LEU A 828 -11.71 43.07 -6.13
C LEU A 828 -12.51 41.92 -6.78
N GLY A 829 -12.33 40.70 -6.29
CA GLY A 829 -12.90 39.50 -6.90
C GLY A 829 -12.50 39.34 -8.37
N LEU A 830 -13.49 38.99 -9.21
CA LEU A 830 -13.32 38.90 -10.66
C LEU A 830 -13.29 40.28 -11.37
N LYS A 831 -13.56 41.38 -10.65
CA LYS A 831 -13.68 42.72 -11.25
C LYS A 831 -12.29 43.32 -11.47
N LYS A 832 -11.70 43.06 -12.63
CA LYS A 832 -10.58 43.86 -13.15
C LYS A 832 -10.66 43.97 -14.66
#